data_AF-A0A5B9DYD5-F1
#
_entry.id   AF-A0A5B9DYD5-F1
#
_cell.length_a   1.000
_cell.length_b   1.000
_cell.length_c   1.000
_cell.angle_alpha   90.00
_cell.angle_beta   90.00
_cell.angle_gamma   90.00
#
_symmetry.space_group_name_H-M   'P 1'
#
loop_
_entity.id
_entity.type
_entity.pdbx_description
1 polymer ?
#
loop_
_entity_poly.entity_id
_entity_poly.type
_entity_poly.pdbx_seq_one_letter_code
_entity_poly.pdbx_strand_id
1 'polypeptide(L)'
;MRKIPYRPLALALACLLAPCAQAWADSIPLDIVQENFGPQYFYRLGINVGVNGAKPEEYLFDTGSDSFNIDVGLTALGGSGPAWFPTQPGTATGPLQFYLYGDGTYGYLQSSTTVASMQFYNSTTGAQVAGYGTAAGAPVAINYAYVTTTSTGPVVGTFPDGTTLKIDEDFQNNLAKGIAPEEGVFYGIFGAGDFGNGVPGMLSKSGYIVEANGTGVGPGNCGPACLIEGLTPALRAQFLTAVPWIGGAQGSFALSGANSASQFDTEFTYTLSQGGQTLWSATYPTLFDTGTPDIMLIDNDDGFPPGSALNPGITLTATGAVAGAQGSSIVSGDPNSGDYSNVVGIGPYGGFPDSAIYGISFFFHNAVMYDLENQQTAYTPFFITEAPITSSLDVTPAMGLLGLAGNISGTGTLQVEANGVANLSGTNTYTGATRVAANGWLGLAGPGSIADSSNVQVDGVFDISRTSHTTDIRSLSGSGYVALGDATLNLTAANGRFDGSLVDGGLGGGVGGHLIVSGGSELLTGDNSFTGPTGIGANGALVLTGALTGNAINLGLLVDNGLIRGSVLNNGLLLGNGRIGGALQVDGMVAPGQGAGSFQTLAVAGNYVQSATSRYLAQVDLGHPGTSSLIDVGGHASLLSGASLAVTAKPGTLYSVGSRYTVLDAAKGVSGTYALAGDMAISPILGLAAAYDARHVYLDVVQSRPLTAVGGTPNEVAALGGVQSLAPTSALFTVLANQPSDAAIRSAADQLSGEIHASVQSAFLSDSHYLRDAVSARLRQGNDDATAAGPSVQAGANGQAWWGQFIGAWGHNDGDGNAARSRQNLGGFLVGHDIAMGQASRFGITAGYTQTAVNVDGRQSSANSDDLHLGAYVGSQLGNFNLGMGVAWTRHEIKTRRLIAMPYLFDEARGDYTAHTSQAFGEASYTYHFKRSVLEPFVQAAGVRTYTGTVREQGGIETLTGHNDQHRTFFTTLGARAATWFIANNNRITAHGMLGWRHASDYVRPQDALAFDGGNSFTTTGVPIARNALAVEAGLTAQVSTSASFDLSYQGQVASHALDSGFHVGFNWTF
;
A
#
# COMPACT_ATOMS: atom_id res chain seq x y z
N MET A 1 -43.45 41.59 6.10
CA MET A 1 -42.49 41.85 7.20
C MET A 1 -41.12 41.89 6.55
N ARG A 2 -40.44 43.01 6.23
CA ARG A 2 -39.92 44.20 6.96
C ARG A 2 -38.88 43.91 8.06
N LYS A 3 -37.69 44.55 7.91
CA LYS A 3 -36.50 44.76 8.81
C LYS A 3 -35.34 43.74 8.63
N ILE A 4 -34.13 44.04 8.08
CA ILE A 4 -33.01 45.02 8.37
C ILE A 4 -32.23 44.64 9.67
N PRO A 5 -30.89 44.84 9.86
CA PRO A 5 -29.65 44.70 9.05
C PRO A 5 -28.49 43.98 9.83
N TYR A 6 -27.27 43.88 9.27
CA TYR A 6 -26.02 44.21 10.02
C TYR A 6 -24.92 44.69 9.03
N ARG A 7 -24.44 45.92 9.26
CA ARG A 7 -23.18 46.47 8.73
C ARG A 7 -22.08 46.20 9.77
N PRO A 8 -20.81 46.03 9.37
CA PRO A 8 -19.71 46.67 10.04
C PRO A 8 -19.46 48.03 9.40
N LEU A 9 -19.70 49.08 10.18
CA LEU A 9 -19.06 50.38 10.00
C LEU A 9 -17.55 50.19 10.20
N ALA A 10 -16.76 50.46 9.17
CA ALA A 10 -15.47 51.15 9.24
C ALA A 10 -14.75 51.04 7.89
N LEU A 11 -15.17 51.86 6.92
CA LEU A 11 -14.29 52.49 5.90
C LEU A 11 -15.03 53.56 5.07
N ALA A 12 -16.18 54.05 5.53
CA ALA A 12 -16.97 55.08 4.83
C ALA A 12 -16.74 56.49 5.37
N LEU A 13 -15.58 56.76 5.99
CA LEU A 13 -15.26 58.07 6.56
C LEU A 13 -13.84 58.54 6.25
N ALA A 14 -13.40 58.36 5.00
CA ALA A 14 -12.16 58.95 4.47
C ALA A 14 -12.31 59.59 3.07
N CYS A 15 -13.53 59.75 2.54
CA CYS A 15 -13.77 60.35 1.21
C CYS A 15 -14.39 61.75 1.23
N LEU A 16 -14.36 62.48 2.36
CA LEU A 16 -15.10 63.74 2.49
C LEU A 16 -14.27 65.03 2.57
N LEU A 17 -12.93 64.98 2.47
CA LEU A 17 -12.10 66.19 2.42
C LEU A 17 -10.82 66.00 1.58
N ALA A 18 -10.99 65.74 0.27
CA ALA A 18 -10.05 66.09 -0.79
C ALA A 18 -10.75 65.81 -2.14
N PRO A 19 -10.83 66.76 -3.09
CA PRO A 19 -11.31 66.47 -4.43
C PRO A 19 -10.20 65.70 -5.16
N CYS A 20 -10.25 64.37 -5.17
CA CYS A 20 -9.52 63.61 -6.18
C CYS A 20 -10.32 63.69 -7.48
N ALA A 21 -9.92 64.57 -8.39
CA ALA A 21 -10.44 64.60 -9.75
C ALA A 21 -9.67 63.55 -10.56
N GLN A 22 -10.13 62.29 -10.55
CA GLN A 22 -9.64 61.26 -11.47
C GLN A 22 -10.56 61.24 -12.70
N ALA A 23 -9.97 61.42 -13.89
CA ALA A 23 -10.62 61.07 -15.14
C ALA A 23 -10.56 59.55 -15.29
N TRP A 24 -11.70 58.87 -15.35
CA TRP A 24 -11.77 57.45 -15.67
C TRP A 24 -11.96 57.33 -17.17
N ALA A 25 -10.86 57.17 -17.89
CA ALA A 25 -10.82 57.15 -19.34
C ALA A 25 -11.00 55.73 -19.89
N ASP A 26 -12.15 55.10 -19.63
CA ASP A 26 -12.41 53.71 -20.03
C ASP A 26 -12.58 53.53 -21.56
N SER A 27 -12.29 54.54 -22.39
CA SER A 27 -12.61 54.54 -23.84
C SER A 27 -11.79 55.52 -24.69
N ILE A 28 -10.52 55.80 -24.40
CA ILE A 28 -9.68 56.61 -25.30
C ILE A 28 -9.14 55.70 -26.43
N PRO A 29 -9.60 55.88 -27.68
CA PRO A 29 -9.08 55.11 -28.80
C PRO A 29 -7.78 55.74 -29.29
N LEU A 30 -6.74 54.93 -29.38
CA LEU A 30 -5.55 55.27 -30.15
C LEU A 30 -5.82 54.93 -31.61
N ASP A 31 -5.23 55.71 -32.51
CA ASP A 31 -5.45 55.58 -33.95
C ASP A 31 -4.16 55.16 -34.66
N ILE A 32 -4.25 54.26 -35.63
CA ILE A 32 -3.09 53.97 -36.50
C ILE A 32 -3.13 54.96 -37.66
N VAL A 33 -2.16 55.86 -37.70
CA VAL A 33 -2.03 56.90 -38.72
C VAL A 33 -0.99 56.44 -39.74
N GLN A 34 -1.35 56.47 -41.02
CA GLN A 34 -0.41 56.23 -42.11
C GLN A 34 0.14 57.56 -42.63
N GLU A 35 1.45 57.74 -42.54
CA GLU A 35 2.16 58.90 -43.08
C GLU A 35 2.82 58.52 -44.41
N ASN A 36 2.91 59.48 -45.34
CA ASN A 36 3.56 59.28 -46.63
C ASN A 36 4.72 60.26 -46.78
N PHE A 37 5.93 59.74 -46.90
CA PHE A 37 7.15 60.53 -47.11
C PHE A 37 7.71 60.23 -48.50
N GLY A 38 7.40 61.10 -49.47
CA GLY A 38 7.75 60.86 -50.87
C GLY A 38 7.16 59.53 -51.40
N PRO A 39 7.97 58.58 -51.90
CA PRO A 39 7.51 57.26 -52.35
C PRO A 39 7.34 56.22 -51.22
N GLN A 40 7.53 56.60 -49.96
CA GLN A 40 7.44 55.72 -48.79
C GLN A 40 6.19 55.98 -47.97
N TYR A 41 5.78 54.98 -47.20
CA TYR A 41 4.79 55.13 -46.14
C TYR A 41 5.21 54.40 -44.87
N PHE A 42 4.82 54.91 -43.71
CA PHE A 42 4.95 54.23 -42.42
C PHE A 42 3.72 54.49 -41.57
N TYR A 43 3.62 53.75 -40.47
CA TYR A 43 2.55 53.90 -39.51
C TYR A 43 3.10 54.55 -38.25
N ARG A 44 2.27 55.37 -37.59
CA ARG A 44 2.48 55.87 -36.24
C ARG A 44 1.19 55.79 -35.43
N LEU A 45 1.32 55.81 -34.12
CA LEU A 45 0.20 55.75 -33.20
C LEU A 45 -0.25 57.17 -32.85
N GLY A 46 -1.49 57.53 -33.14
CA GLY A 46 -2.07 58.83 -32.86
C GLY A 46 -2.95 58.82 -31.62
N ILE A 47 -3.05 59.98 -30.97
CA ILE A 47 -4.02 60.27 -29.92
C ILE A 47 -4.58 61.69 -30.13
N ASN A 48 -5.91 61.81 -30.04
CA ASN A 48 -6.59 63.06 -30.36
C ASN A 48 -6.99 63.82 -29.10
N VAL A 49 -6.35 64.98 -28.89
CA VAL A 49 -6.37 65.71 -27.62
C VAL A 49 -6.76 67.18 -27.84
N GLY A 50 -7.77 67.62 -27.10
CA GLY A 50 -8.10 69.04 -26.92
C GLY A 50 -7.45 69.58 -25.65
N VAL A 51 -6.86 70.77 -25.72
CA VAL A 51 -6.15 71.41 -24.59
C VAL A 51 -6.86 72.70 -24.20
N ASN A 52 -7.13 72.89 -22.91
CA ASN A 52 -7.87 74.04 -22.35
C ASN A 52 -9.20 74.36 -23.07
N GLY A 53 -9.90 73.33 -23.55
CA GLY A 53 -11.17 73.48 -24.27
C GLY A 53 -11.03 74.00 -25.71
N ALA A 54 -9.81 74.02 -26.26
CA ALA A 54 -9.58 74.31 -27.67
C ALA A 54 -10.01 73.15 -28.58
N LYS A 55 -9.97 73.38 -29.89
CA LYS A 55 -10.30 72.33 -30.89
C LYS A 55 -9.31 71.16 -30.72
N PRO A 56 -9.79 69.91 -30.75
CA PRO A 56 -8.90 68.77 -30.59
C PRO A 56 -8.03 68.59 -31.83
N GLU A 57 -6.76 68.28 -31.59
CA GLU A 57 -5.74 68.06 -32.62
C GLU A 57 -5.04 66.72 -32.37
N GLU A 58 -4.46 66.16 -33.42
CA GLU A 58 -3.78 64.87 -33.39
C GLU A 58 -2.36 65.02 -32.84
N TYR A 59 -1.98 64.19 -31.87
CA TYR A 59 -0.64 64.12 -31.31
C TYR A 59 -0.07 62.70 -31.49
N LEU A 60 1.25 62.61 -31.67
CA LEU A 60 1.94 61.33 -31.76
C LEU A 60 1.96 60.66 -30.37
N PHE A 61 1.33 59.50 -30.23
CA PHE A 61 1.42 58.68 -29.03
C PHE A 61 2.71 57.86 -29.04
N ASP A 62 3.68 58.32 -28.27
CA ASP A 62 5.04 57.81 -28.26
C ASP A 62 5.40 57.24 -26.88
N THR A 63 5.56 55.91 -26.81
CA THR A 63 5.94 55.20 -25.58
C THR A 63 7.42 55.38 -25.18
N GLY A 64 8.28 55.84 -26.10
CA GLY A 64 9.69 56.16 -25.88
C GLY A 64 9.92 57.60 -25.41
N SER A 65 8.99 58.50 -25.69
CA SER A 65 9.07 59.93 -25.34
C SER A 65 8.73 60.23 -23.88
N ASP A 66 9.41 61.23 -23.33
CA ASP A 66 9.41 61.61 -21.93
C ASP A 66 8.55 62.84 -21.60
N SER A 67 7.74 63.32 -22.54
CA SER A 67 7.03 64.59 -22.34
C SER A 67 5.81 64.71 -23.24
N PHE A 68 4.77 65.41 -22.76
CA PHE A 68 3.70 65.91 -23.61
C PHE A 68 4.11 67.28 -24.15
N ASN A 69 4.32 67.35 -25.47
CA ASN A 69 4.84 68.49 -26.19
C ASN A 69 3.83 68.99 -27.21
N ILE A 70 3.73 70.32 -27.33
CA ILE A 70 2.77 70.99 -28.22
C ILE A 70 3.53 71.97 -29.12
N ASP A 71 3.37 71.79 -30.44
CA ASP A 71 4.01 72.62 -31.45
C ASP A 71 3.19 73.87 -31.77
N VAL A 72 3.71 75.07 -31.47
CA VAL A 72 2.94 76.32 -31.62
C VAL A 72 3.62 77.38 -32.49
N GLY A 73 4.91 77.19 -32.82
CA GLY A 73 5.65 78.10 -33.68
C GLY A 73 6.14 79.37 -32.96
N LEU A 74 7.06 80.12 -33.59
CA LEU A 74 7.69 81.30 -33.00
C LEU A 74 6.72 82.48 -32.79
N THR A 75 5.59 82.52 -33.51
CA THR A 75 4.56 83.57 -33.35
C THR A 75 3.91 83.55 -31.97
N ALA A 76 3.91 82.40 -31.29
CA ALA A 76 3.40 82.27 -29.93
C ALA A 76 4.22 83.08 -28.89
N LEU A 77 5.51 83.33 -29.14
CA LEU A 77 6.34 84.18 -28.27
C LEU A 77 5.83 85.63 -28.18
N GLY A 78 5.05 86.08 -29.17
CA GLY A 78 4.40 87.39 -29.20
C GLY A 78 2.98 87.43 -28.61
N GLY A 79 2.46 86.31 -28.10
CA GLY A 79 1.09 86.20 -27.55
C GLY A 79 -0.01 85.90 -28.58
N SER A 80 0.35 85.59 -29.83
CA SER A 80 -0.58 85.18 -30.90
C SER A 80 -0.24 83.76 -31.37
N GLY A 81 -0.80 82.76 -30.70
CA GLY A 81 -0.72 81.35 -31.13
C GLY A 81 -1.66 81.02 -32.30
N PRO A 82 -1.57 79.80 -32.86
CA PRO A 82 -2.51 79.28 -33.86
C PRO A 82 -3.96 79.33 -33.39
N ALA A 83 -4.94 79.40 -34.31
CA ALA A 83 -6.37 79.53 -33.96
C ALA A 83 -6.95 78.36 -33.16
N TRP A 84 -6.32 77.19 -33.25
CA TRP A 84 -6.65 75.97 -32.50
C TRP A 84 -5.92 75.90 -31.15
N PHE A 85 -4.98 76.80 -30.86
CA PHE A 85 -4.33 76.93 -29.55
C PHE A 85 -5.15 77.85 -28.63
N PRO A 86 -5.34 77.51 -27.34
CA PRO A 86 -6.10 78.34 -26.40
C PRO A 86 -5.41 79.71 -26.17
N THR A 87 -6.14 80.81 -26.32
CA THR A 87 -5.69 82.18 -25.96
C THR A 87 -5.71 82.47 -24.44
N GLN A 88 -5.97 81.44 -23.63
CA GLN A 88 -6.00 81.47 -22.17
C GLN A 88 -4.65 80.94 -21.62
N PRO A 89 -4.18 81.38 -20.44
CA PRO A 89 -2.77 81.38 -20.06
C PRO A 89 -2.15 79.97 -19.98
N GLY A 90 -1.29 79.68 -20.96
CA GLY A 90 -0.06 78.93 -20.78
C GLY A 90 1.10 79.92 -21.03
N THR A 91 1.45 80.72 -20.02
CA THR A 91 2.63 81.59 -20.13
C THR A 91 3.86 80.67 -20.10
N ALA A 92 4.85 80.89 -20.96
CA ALA A 92 6.15 80.24 -20.81
C ALA A 92 6.64 80.43 -19.36
N THR A 93 6.80 79.35 -18.62
CA THR A 93 7.20 79.38 -17.20
C THR A 93 8.72 79.26 -17.03
N GLY A 94 9.45 78.87 -18.10
CA GLY A 94 10.91 78.76 -18.14
C GLY A 94 11.57 79.53 -19.30
N PRO A 95 12.90 79.74 -19.27
CA PRO A 95 13.63 80.30 -20.41
C PRO A 95 13.54 79.36 -21.62
N LEU A 96 13.72 79.90 -22.84
CA LEU A 96 13.87 79.06 -24.03
C LEU A 96 15.11 78.17 -23.91
N GLN A 97 14.96 76.90 -24.27
CA GLN A 97 16.00 75.88 -24.19
C GLN A 97 16.03 75.07 -25.49
N PHE A 98 17.20 74.52 -25.81
CA PHE A 98 17.35 73.52 -26.86
C PHE A 98 17.15 72.15 -26.25
N TYR A 99 16.12 71.45 -26.71
CA TYR A 99 15.96 70.02 -26.51
C TYR A 99 16.47 69.33 -27.76
N LEU A 100 17.47 68.47 -27.63
CA LEU A 100 18.18 67.88 -28.76
C LEU A 100 18.08 66.36 -28.68
N TYR A 101 17.80 65.73 -29.81
CA TYR A 101 17.75 64.28 -29.93
C TYR A 101 19.12 63.71 -30.34
N GLY A 102 19.40 62.48 -29.91
CA GLY A 102 20.50 61.66 -30.40
C GLY A 102 21.88 62.34 -30.34
N ASP A 103 22.52 62.47 -31.50
CA ASP A 103 23.86 63.03 -31.68
C ASP A 103 23.96 64.56 -31.43
N GLY A 104 22.86 65.18 -31.02
CA GLY A 104 22.78 66.60 -30.69
C GLY A 104 22.65 67.52 -31.90
N THR A 105 22.47 66.97 -33.11
CA THR A 105 22.45 67.77 -34.34
C THR A 105 21.05 68.25 -34.74
N TYR A 106 19.99 67.80 -34.07
CA TYR A 106 18.62 68.24 -34.29
C TYR A 106 17.75 68.16 -33.03
N GLY A 107 16.60 68.82 -33.03
CA GLY A 107 15.66 68.83 -31.91
C GLY A 107 14.69 70.01 -31.94
N TYR A 108 14.24 70.47 -30.78
CA TYR A 108 13.28 71.56 -30.63
C TYR A 108 13.86 72.73 -29.82
N LEU A 109 13.55 73.96 -30.26
CA LEU A 109 13.61 75.16 -29.43
C LEU A 109 12.30 75.25 -28.65
N GLN A 110 12.36 75.05 -27.34
CA GLN A 110 11.17 74.86 -26.50
C GLN A 110 11.20 75.66 -25.18
N SER A 111 10.06 75.74 -24.50
CA SER A 111 9.92 76.21 -23.11
C SER A 111 8.87 75.39 -22.36
N SER A 112 8.93 75.37 -21.04
CA SER A 112 7.88 74.77 -20.20
C SER A 112 6.63 75.65 -20.14
N THR A 113 5.45 75.04 -20.08
CA THR A 113 4.21 75.71 -19.65
C THR A 113 3.35 74.77 -18.79
N THR A 114 2.18 75.24 -18.36
CA THR A 114 1.14 74.38 -17.78
C THR A 114 -0.22 74.56 -18.46
N VAL A 115 -1.00 73.49 -18.56
CA VAL A 115 -2.36 73.48 -19.13
C VAL A 115 -3.39 73.08 -18.06
N ALA A 116 -4.49 73.81 -17.96
CA ALA A 116 -5.49 73.63 -16.90
C ALA A 116 -6.45 72.46 -17.15
N SER A 117 -6.66 72.05 -18.40
CA SER A 117 -7.48 70.89 -18.75
C SER A 117 -7.08 70.25 -20.07
N MET A 118 -7.37 68.96 -20.21
CA MET A 118 -7.23 68.18 -21.44
C MET A 118 -8.52 67.41 -21.70
N GLN A 119 -8.88 67.19 -22.96
CA GLN A 119 -10.06 66.45 -23.39
C GLN A 119 -9.64 65.44 -24.47
N PHE A 120 -10.11 64.20 -24.38
CA PHE A 120 -9.75 63.15 -25.32
C PHE A 120 -10.92 62.83 -26.21
N TYR A 121 -10.63 62.58 -27.48
CA TYR A 121 -11.63 62.40 -28.52
C TYR A 121 -11.39 61.09 -29.28
N ASN A 122 -12.47 60.53 -29.80
CA ASN A 122 -12.38 59.45 -30.78
C ASN A 122 -12.19 60.05 -32.17
N SER A 123 -11.05 59.83 -32.82
CA SER A 123 -10.72 60.48 -34.10
C SER A 123 -11.63 60.09 -35.26
N THR A 124 -12.25 58.91 -35.20
CA THR A 124 -13.21 58.47 -36.23
C THR A 124 -14.57 59.19 -36.10
N THR A 125 -15.03 59.41 -34.87
CA THR A 125 -16.39 59.93 -34.61
C THR A 125 -16.41 61.41 -34.20
N GLY A 126 -15.26 61.98 -33.82
CA GLY A 126 -15.13 63.31 -33.23
C GLY A 126 -15.76 63.45 -31.83
N ALA A 127 -16.23 62.36 -31.24
CA ALA A 127 -16.89 62.39 -29.93
C ALA A 127 -15.86 62.52 -28.81
N GLN A 128 -16.10 63.43 -27.86
CA GLN A 128 -15.32 63.48 -26.63
C GLN A 128 -15.59 62.23 -25.79
N VAL A 129 -14.55 61.51 -25.44
CA VAL A 129 -14.62 60.23 -24.69
C VAL A 129 -14.14 60.37 -23.24
N ALA A 130 -13.24 61.32 -22.98
CA ALA A 130 -12.75 61.60 -21.63
C ALA A 130 -12.34 63.07 -21.46
N GLY A 131 -12.11 63.48 -20.22
CA GLY A 131 -11.64 64.83 -19.90
C GLY A 131 -10.96 64.86 -18.54
N TYR A 132 -9.87 65.61 -18.48
CA TYR A 132 -9.03 65.82 -17.32
C TYR A 132 -8.93 67.32 -17.02
N GLY A 133 -8.97 67.69 -15.74
CA GLY A 133 -8.85 69.08 -15.31
C GLY A 133 -8.20 69.16 -13.94
N THR A 134 -7.22 70.04 -13.79
CA THR A 134 -6.49 70.22 -12.52
C THR A 134 -6.30 71.70 -12.21
N ALA A 135 -6.55 72.07 -10.95
CA ALA A 135 -6.32 73.43 -10.47
C ALA A 135 -4.83 73.81 -10.41
N ALA A 136 -3.92 72.82 -10.45
CA ALA A 136 -2.48 73.04 -10.43
C ALA A 136 -1.86 73.26 -11.83
N GLY A 137 -2.60 72.94 -12.91
CA GLY A 137 -2.09 72.88 -14.29
C GLY A 137 -1.16 71.69 -14.55
N ALA A 138 -1.29 71.01 -15.68
CA ALA A 138 -0.44 69.92 -16.12
C ALA A 138 0.77 70.46 -16.92
N PRO A 139 2.02 70.09 -16.58
CA PRO A 139 3.20 70.54 -17.31
C PRO A 139 3.17 69.97 -18.73
N VAL A 140 3.47 70.83 -19.70
CA VAL A 140 3.68 70.44 -21.10
C VAL A 140 4.83 71.27 -21.66
N ALA A 141 5.62 70.72 -22.58
CA ALA A 141 6.58 71.52 -23.31
C ALA A 141 5.88 72.21 -24.49
N ILE A 142 6.21 73.47 -24.70
CA ILE A 142 5.82 74.19 -25.90
C ILE A 142 7.04 74.24 -26.83
N ASN A 143 6.88 73.65 -28.00
CA ASN A 143 7.86 73.68 -29.08
C ASN A 143 7.59 74.90 -29.98
N TYR A 144 8.58 75.79 -30.04
CA TYR A 144 8.48 77.02 -30.83
C TYR A 144 9.09 76.85 -32.22
N ALA A 145 10.09 75.99 -32.38
CA ALA A 145 10.68 75.67 -33.68
C ALA A 145 11.38 74.32 -33.63
N TYR A 146 11.27 73.52 -34.68
CA TYR A 146 12.26 72.47 -34.95
C TYR A 146 13.59 73.12 -35.33
N VAL A 147 14.69 72.59 -34.81
CA VAL A 147 16.05 73.08 -35.04
C VAL A 147 16.93 71.93 -35.51
N THR A 148 17.78 72.17 -36.49
CA THR A 148 18.72 71.16 -36.99
C THR A 148 19.94 71.81 -37.62
N THR A 149 21.05 71.09 -37.67
CA THR A 149 22.28 71.52 -38.36
C THR A 149 22.13 71.58 -39.88
N THR A 150 21.15 70.87 -40.45
CA THR A 150 20.94 70.74 -41.90
C THR A 150 19.93 71.73 -42.47
N SER A 151 19.16 72.41 -41.62
CA SER A 151 18.13 73.37 -42.06
C SER A 151 18.74 74.58 -42.78
N THR A 152 17.94 75.24 -43.61
CA THR A 152 18.30 76.47 -44.34
C THR A 152 17.94 77.75 -43.59
N GLY A 153 17.23 77.67 -42.47
CA GLY A 153 16.76 78.84 -41.73
C GLY A 153 17.82 79.57 -40.88
N PRO A 154 17.40 80.58 -40.11
CA PRO A 154 18.29 81.38 -39.28
C PRO A 154 18.95 80.55 -38.16
N VAL A 155 20.23 80.84 -37.89
CA VAL A 155 20.99 80.23 -36.79
C VAL A 155 20.43 80.69 -35.45
N VAL A 156 20.12 79.74 -34.58
CA VAL A 156 19.58 79.98 -33.23
C VAL A 156 20.52 79.55 -32.12
N GLY A 157 21.42 78.61 -32.38
CA GLY A 157 22.41 78.14 -31.42
C GLY A 157 23.72 77.76 -32.10
N THR A 158 24.83 77.78 -31.36
CA THR A 158 26.14 77.29 -31.84
C THR A 158 26.81 76.53 -30.71
N PHE A 159 27.19 75.29 -30.98
CA PHE A 159 27.88 74.44 -30.02
C PHE A 159 29.36 74.86 -29.88
N PRO A 160 30.03 74.44 -28.79
CA PRO A 160 31.45 74.75 -28.56
C PRO A 160 32.41 74.26 -29.67
N ASP A 161 32.01 73.26 -30.46
CA ASP A 161 32.75 72.70 -31.59
C ASP A 161 32.57 73.50 -32.90
N GLY A 162 31.74 74.55 -32.90
CA GLY A 162 31.45 75.41 -34.05
C GLY A 162 30.23 74.99 -34.88
N THR A 163 29.57 73.88 -34.53
CA THR A 163 28.36 73.41 -35.21
C THR A 163 27.17 74.34 -34.90
N THR A 164 26.48 74.82 -35.95
CA THR A 164 25.35 75.76 -35.79
C THR A 164 24.00 75.06 -35.94
N LEU A 165 23.09 75.27 -34.99
CA LEU A 165 21.68 74.87 -35.09
C LEU A 165 20.87 75.97 -35.76
N LYS A 166 20.05 75.60 -36.73
CA LYS A 166 19.19 76.51 -37.50
C LYS A 166 17.73 76.12 -37.36
N ILE A 167 16.84 77.11 -37.33
CA ILE A 167 15.40 76.89 -37.35
C ILE A 167 15.01 76.23 -38.67
N ASP A 168 14.14 75.23 -38.61
CA ASP A 168 13.40 74.74 -39.77
C ASP A 168 12.30 75.74 -40.16
N GLU A 169 12.45 76.34 -41.34
CA GLU A 169 11.47 77.30 -41.87
C GLU A 169 10.17 76.61 -42.31
N ASP A 170 10.21 75.33 -42.69
CA ASP A 170 9.02 74.58 -43.10
C ASP A 170 8.11 74.29 -41.91
N PHE A 171 8.69 73.99 -40.74
CA PHE A 171 7.96 73.92 -39.47
C PHE A 171 7.15 75.21 -39.22
N GLN A 172 7.78 76.38 -39.39
CA GLN A 172 7.12 77.68 -39.19
C GLN A 172 6.06 77.94 -40.26
N ASN A 173 6.35 77.60 -41.51
CA ASN A 173 5.45 77.80 -42.65
C ASN A 173 4.20 76.92 -42.57
N ASN A 174 4.31 75.68 -42.10
CA ASN A 174 3.20 74.76 -41.92
C ASN A 174 2.24 75.28 -40.83
N LEU A 175 2.77 75.66 -39.68
CA LEU A 175 1.98 76.24 -38.60
C LEU A 175 1.28 77.54 -39.03
N ALA A 176 1.96 78.41 -39.78
CA ALA A 176 1.37 79.64 -40.31
C ALA A 176 0.18 79.38 -41.28
N LYS A 177 0.13 78.20 -41.91
CA LYS A 177 -0.98 77.75 -42.77
C LYS A 177 -2.03 76.93 -42.02
N GLY A 178 -1.86 76.72 -40.71
CA GLY A 178 -2.72 75.86 -39.91
C GLY A 178 -2.57 74.37 -40.23
N ILE A 179 -1.41 73.95 -40.73
CA ILE A 179 -1.04 72.56 -40.99
C ILE A 179 -0.13 72.09 -39.86
N ALA A 180 -0.29 70.84 -39.41
CA ALA A 180 0.60 70.21 -38.44
C ALA A 180 2.07 70.24 -38.94
N PRO A 181 3.02 70.68 -38.10
CA PRO A 181 4.40 70.84 -38.54
C PRO A 181 5.18 69.52 -38.60
N GLU A 182 4.84 68.54 -37.77
CA GLU A 182 5.35 67.17 -37.84
C GLU A 182 4.63 66.45 -38.99
N GLU A 183 5.30 66.44 -40.15
CA GLU A 183 4.95 65.67 -41.35
C GLU A 183 3.54 65.93 -41.91
N GLY A 184 2.88 66.99 -41.46
CA GLY A 184 1.53 67.37 -41.85
C GLY A 184 0.40 66.75 -41.04
N VAL A 185 0.72 65.95 -40.01
CA VAL A 185 -0.29 65.16 -39.26
C VAL A 185 -0.32 65.45 -37.77
N PHE A 186 0.83 65.54 -37.10
CA PHE A 186 0.88 65.69 -35.64
C PHE A 186 1.23 67.13 -35.21
N TYR A 187 0.59 67.60 -34.14
CA TYR A 187 0.84 68.90 -33.52
C TYR A 187 1.76 68.81 -32.29
N GLY A 188 2.60 67.79 -32.26
CA GLY A 188 3.53 67.44 -31.19
C GLY A 188 3.32 66.02 -30.69
N ILE A 189 3.99 65.70 -29.59
CA ILE A 189 4.15 64.34 -29.07
C ILE A 189 3.44 64.23 -27.73
N PHE A 190 2.59 63.21 -27.57
CA PHE A 190 1.98 62.83 -26.31
C PHE A 190 2.76 61.65 -25.69
N GLY A 191 3.85 61.97 -24.99
CA GLY A 191 4.74 61.01 -24.32
C GLY A 191 4.42 60.77 -22.84
N ALA A 192 5.13 59.82 -22.23
CA ALA A 192 4.86 59.29 -20.88
C ALA A 192 6.01 59.50 -19.87
N GLY A 193 6.59 60.70 -19.80
CA GLY A 193 7.67 61.00 -18.85
C GLY A 193 7.63 62.38 -18.20
N ASP A 194 8.72 62.70 -17.48
CA ASP A 194 8.89 63.90 -16.68
C ASP A 194 9.62 65.03 -17.43
N PHE A 195 8.97 66.18 -17.58
CA PHE A 195 9.64 67.44 -17.89
C PHE A 195 9.88 68.26 -16.61
N GLY A 196 11.03 68.02 -15.96
CA GLY A 196 11.53 68.87 -14.86
C GLY A 196 11.31 68.33 -13.44
N ASN A 197 12.18 67.41 -13.01
CA ASN A 197 12.35 66.90 -11.64
C ASN A 197 11.13 66.16 -11.02
N GLY A 198 10.15 65.78 -11.81
CA GLY A 198 9.09 64.82 -11.50
C GLY A 198 9.52 63.35 -11.71
N VAL A 199 8.55 62.45 -11.58
CA VAL A 199 8.74 61.00 -11.56
C VAL A 199 8.37 60.43 -12.94
N PRO A 200 9.07 59.39 -13.46
CA PRO A 200 8.78 58.82 -14.78
C PRO A 200 7.35 58.26 -14.87
N GLY A 201 6.73 58.28 -16.05
CA GLY A 201 5.46 57.58 -16.27
C GLY A 201 5.62 56.07 -16.09
N MET A 202 4.63 55.45 -15.44
CA MET A 202 4.65 54.01 -15.10
C MET A 202 3.28 53.37 -15.36
N LEU A 203 3.20 52.04 -15.32
CA LEU A 203 1.90 51.37 -15.21
C LEU A 203 1.36 51.49 -13.78
N SER A 204 0.09 51.84 -13.65
CA SER A 204 -0.67 51.60 -12.42
C SER A 204 -1.48 50.29 -12.56
N LYS A 205 -2.02 49.78 -11.44
CA LYS A 205 -3.00 48.67 -11.47
C LYS A 205 -4.16 48.92 -12.47
N SER A 206 -4.52 50.17 -12.75
CA SER A 206 -5.69 50.56 -13.54
C SER A 206 -5.42 51.22 -14.91
N GLY A 207 -4.17 51.44 -15.34
CA GLY A 207 -3.91 52.16 -16.59
C GLY A 207 -2.44 52.54 -16.88
N TYR A 208 -2.23 53.14 -18.04
CA TYR A 208 -0.99 53.79 -18.51
C TYR A 208 -0.91 55.19 -17.87
N ILE A 209 0.19 55.54 -17.20
CA ILE A 209 0.30 56.86 -16.54
C ILE A 209 0.99 57.85 -17.48
N VAL A 210 0.32 58.96 -17.80
CA VAL A 210 0.93 60.15 -18.40
C VAL A 210 1.15 61.15 -17.27
N GLU A 211 2.34 61.11 -16.67
CA GLU A 211 2.56 61.69 -15.35
C GLU A 211 2.78 63.22 -15.37
N ALA A 212 1.69 63.97 -15.38
CA ALA A 212 1.71 65.41 -15.11
C ALA A 212 1.79 65.67 -13.59
N ASN A 213 2.95 66.11 -13.06
CA ASN A 213 3.19 66.54 -11.66
C ASN A 213 3.28 65.44 -10.55
N GLY A 214 4.21 64.49 -10.68
CA GLY A 214 4.66 63.67 -9.55
C GLY A 214 5.51 64.48 -8.54
N THR A 215 5.51 64.09 -7.25
CA THR A 215 6.50 64.65 -6.30
C THR A 215 7.81 63.88 -6.41
N GLY A 216 8.96 64.59 -6.50
CA GLY A 216 10.30 64.02 -6.76
C GLY A 216 10.90 63.12 -5.66
N VAL A 217 10.07 62.46 -4.85
CA VAL A 217 10.48 61.59 -3.72
C VAL A 217 10.40 60.10 -4.08
N GLY A 218 9.87 59.75 -5.25
CA GLY A 218 9.98 58.40 -5.83
C GLY A 218 8.81 57.98 -6.74
N PRO A 219 9.03 56.91 -7.54
CA PRO A 219 8.02 56.19 -8.34
C PRO A 219 6.62 56.09 -7.70
N GLY A 220 5.57 56.62 -8.34
CA GLY A 220 4.18 56.39 -7.92
C GLY A 220 3.65 57.24 -6.75
N ASN A 221 4.38 58.26 -6.31
CA ASN A 221 3.91 59.20 -5.27
C ASN A 221 3.01 60.29 -5.89
N CYS A 222 1.89 59.85 -6.48
CA CYS A 222 0.92 60.70 -7.18
C CYS A 222 0.07 61.52 -6.19
N GLY A 223 0.14 62.85 -6.28
CA GLY A 223 -0.83 63.73 -5.64
C GLY A 223 -2.17 63.77 -6.41
N PRO A 224 -3.16 64.54 -5.94
CA PRO A 224 -4.48 64.70 -6.60
C PRO A 224 -4.45 65.40 -7.97
N ALA A 225 -3.28 65.56 -8.58
CA ALA A 225 -3.03 66.36 -9.78
C ALA A 225 -2.33 65.59 -10.92
N CYS A 226 -2.33 64.24 -10.90
CA CYS A 226 -1.79 63.41 -11.99
C CYS A 226 -2.85 63.09 -13.06
N LEU A 227 -2.43 63.02 -14.32
CA LEU A 227 -3.21 62.47 -15.43
C LEU A 227 -2.90 60.97 -15.57
N ILE A 228 -3.92 60.13 -15.75
CA ILE A 228 -3.75 58.68 -15.98
C ILE A 228 -4.65 58.31 -17.15
N GLU A 229 -4.04 57.73 -18.18
CA GLU A 229 -4.72 57.20 -19.36
C GLU A 229 -5.20 55.77 -19.07
N GLY A 230 -6.50 55.61 -18.90
CA GLY A 230 -7.16 54.33 -18.57
C GLY A 230 -7.21 53.33 -19.73
N LEU A 231 -6.07 53.02 -20.37
CA LEU A 231 -6.05 52.05 -21.47
C LEU A 231 -6.62 50.70 -21.02
N THR A 232 -7.47 50.09 -21.86
CA THR A 232 -8.04 48.76 -21.58
C THR A 232 -6.92 47.73 -21.37
N PRO A 233 -7.06 46.74 -20.49
CA PRO A 233 -5.98 45.79 -20.27
C PRO A 233 -5.56 45.00 -21.51
N ALA A 234 -6.48 44.72 -22.44
CA ALA A 234 -6.17 44.20 -23.77
C ALA A 234 -5.26 45.13 -24.61
N LEU A 235 -5.42 46.45 -24.50
CA LEU A 235 -4.55 47.44 -25.15
C LEU A 235 -3.23 47.64 -24.38
N ARG A 236 -3.26 47.56 -23.03
CA ARG A 236 -2.05 47.59 -22.19
C ARG A 236 -1.11 46.44 -22.51
N ALA A 237 -1.67 45.25 -22.76
CA ALA A 237 -0.91 44.08 -23.14
C ALA A 237 -0.40 44.14 -24.59
N GLN A 238 -0.48 45.29 -25.27
CA GLN A 238 0.13 45.50 -26.58
C GLN A 238 1.36 46.40 -26.52
N PHE A 239 1.64 47.09 -25.42
CA PHE A 239 2.76 48.05 -25.33
C PHE A 239 3.63 47.79 -24.10
N LEU A 240 4.95 47.97 -24.22
CA LEU A 240 5.88 48.01 -23.09
C LEU A 240 6.03 49.48 -22.63
N THR A 241 5.99 49.74 -21.33
CA THR A 241 5.75 51.11 -20.85
C THR A 241 6.57 51.45 -19.59
N ALA A 242 7.88 51.59 -19.75
CA ALA A 242 8.72 52.27 -18.77
C ALA A 242 9.99 52.84 -19.45
N VAL A 243 10.24 54.16 -19.30
CA VAL A 243 11.53 54.76 -19.69
C VAL A 243 12.01 55.70 -18.57
N PRO A 244 13.12 55.40 -17.87
CA PRO A 244 13.80 56.36 -17.01
C PRO A 244 15.01 56.96 -17.77
N TRP A 245 14.86 58.18 -18.32
CA TRP A 245 15.95 58.90 -18.98
C TRP A 245 17.05 59.44 -18.01
N ILE A 246 17.06 59.03 -16.73
CA ILE A 246 18.05 59.48 -15.74
C ILE A 246 18.65 58.30 -14.96
N GLY A 247 19.90 57.93 -15.28
CA GLY A 247 20.85 57.36 -14.33
C GLY A 247 20.69 55.89 -13.91
N GLY A 248 19.99 55.05 -14.67
CA GLY A 248 20.00 53.59 -14.47
C GLY A 248 19.34 53.09 -13.17
N ALA A 249 18.49 53.89 -12.53
CA ALA A 249 17.77 53.45 -11.33
C ALA A 249 16.47 52.70 -11.70
N GLN A 250 16.40 51.41 -11.38
CA GLN A 250 15.13 50.67 -11.31
C GLN A 250 14.25 51.27 -10.21
N GLY A 251 13.02 51.67 -10.57
CA GLY A 251 11.99 52.09 -9.62
C GLY A 251 11.09 50.93 -9.20
N SER A 252 9.94 51.23 -8.58
CA SER A 252 8.88 50.26 -8.32
C SER A 252 7.55 50.74 -8.91
N PHE A 253 6.77 49.86 -9.52
CA PHE A 253 5.38 50.10 -9.93
C PHE A 253 4.54 50.58 -8.73
N ALA A 254 3.78 51.65 -8.96
CA ALA A 254 2.92 52.23 -7.94
C ALA A 254 1.86 51.23 -7.45
N LEU A 255 1.64 51.16 -6.13
CA LEU A 255 0.57 50.37 -5.48
C LEU A 255 0.68 48.83 -5.60
N SER A 256 1.77 48.32 -6.19
CA SER A 256 2.07 46.88 -6.29
C SER A 256 3.34 46.49 -5.53
N GLY A 257 4.33 47.38 -5.42
CA GLY A 257 5.62 47.10 -4.78
C GLY A 257 6.59 46.29 -5.65
N ALA A 258 6.25 46.03 -6.92
CA ALA A 258 7.11 45.34 -7.88
C ALA A 258 8.10 46.31 -8.55
N ASN A 259 9.29 45.87 -8.96
CA ASN A 259 10.26 46.72 -9.65
C ASN A 259 9.79 47.12 -11.06
N SER A 260 10.12 48.34 -11.51
CA SER A 260 9.91 48.76 -12.90
C SER A 260 10.96 48.15 -13.84
N ALA A 261 10.60 47.92 -15.10
CA ALA A 261 11.51 47.53 -16.17
C ALA A 261 12.60 48.60 -16.42
N SER A 262 13.78 48.19 -16.91
CA SER A 262 14.82 49.10 -17.41
C SER A 262 14.52 49.60 -18.83
N GLN A 263 15.22 50.66 -19.30
CA GLN A 263 15.05 51.21 -20.66
C GLN A 263 15.25 50.16 -21.78
N PHE A 264 16.07 49.14 -21.51
CA PHE A 264 16.33 48.03 -22.42
C PHE A 264 16.19 46.68 -21.69
N ASP A 265 15.00 46.41 -21.17
CA ASP A 265 14.76 45.32 -20.22
C ASP A 265 14.69 43.91 -20.84
N THR A 266 14.81 43.80 -22.16
CA THR A 266 14.62 42.53 -22.85
C THR A 266 15.68 42.30 -23.91
N GLU A 267 16.33 41.15 -23.79
CA GLU A 267 17.30 40.66 -24.74
C GLU A 267 16.63 39.80 -25.81
N PHE A 268 16.78 40.23 -27.07
CA PHE A 268 16.45 39.42 -28.23
C PHE A 268 17.71 39.04 -28.98
N THR A 269 17.79 37.78 -29.37
CA THR A 269 18.71 37.35 -30.41
C THR A 269 18.10 37.74 -31.76
N TYR A 270 18.66 38.78 -32.36
CA TYR A 270 18.35 39.21 -33.71
C TYR A 270 19.19 38.42 -34.69
N THR A 271 18.53 37.79 -35.66
CA THR A 271 19.17 37.03 -36.73
C THR A 271 18.78 37.64 -38.07
N LEU A 272 19.75 38.07 -38.87
CA LEU A 272 19.54 38.48 -40.25
C LEU A 272 19.80 37.28 -41.16
N SER A 273 18.87 36.95 -42.04
CA SER A 273 19.00 35.82 -42.97
C SER A 273 18.54 36.16 -44.38
N GLN A 274 19.17 35.57 -45.39
CA GLN A 274 18.77 35.72 -46.80
C GLN A 274 18.89 34.38 -47.51
N GLY A 275 17.83 33.95 -48.21
CA GLY A 275 17.82 32.66 -48.92
C GLY A 275 18.05 31.43 -48.02
N GLY A 276 17.70 31.53 -46.74
CA GLY A 276 17.89 30.46 -45.75
C GLY A 276 19.29 30.38 -45.11
N GLN A 277 20.19 31.31 -45.42
CA GLN A 277 21.49 31.44 -44.74
C GLN A 277 21.48 32.60 -43.74
N THR A 278 22.01 32.38 -42.54
CA THR A 278 22.24 33.43 -41.54
C THR A 278 23.42 34.29 -41.96
N LEU A 279 23.19 35.59 -42.13
CA LEU A 279 24.19 36.59 -42.47
C LEU A 279 24.84 37.20 -41.22
N TRP A 280 24.05 37.39 -40.17
CA TRP A 280 24.49 37.98 -38.90
C TRP A 280 23.54 37.56 -37.77
N SER A 281 24.06 37.47 -36.55
CA SER A 281 23.27 37.22 -35.35
C SER A 281 23.94 37.85 -34.13
N ALA A 282 23.19 38.63 -33.36
CA ALA A 282 23.63 39.12 -32.05
C ALA A 282 22.45 39.20 -31.09
N THR A 283 22.75 39.20 -29.79
CA THR A 283 21.75 39.45 -28.75
C THR A 283 21.86 40.91 -28.34
N TYR A 284 20.78 41.67 -28.51
CA TYR A 284 20.73 43.06 -28.10
C TYR A 284 19.62 43.33 -27.09
N PRO A 285 19.90 44.20 -26.11
CA PRO A 285 18.86 44.74 -25.25
C PRO A 285 17.99 45.69 -26.11
N THR A 286 16.67 45.58 -26.01
CA THR A 286 15.72 46.18 -26.97
C THR A 286 14.85 47.25 -26.30
N LEU A 287 14.76 48.42 -26.94
CA LEU A 287 13.78 49.47 -26.67
C LEU A 287 12.61 49.34 -27.64
N PHE A 288 11.38 49.35 -27.12
CA PHE A 288 10.18 49.41 -27.92
C PHE A 288 9.60 50.81 -27.91
N ASP A 289 9.47 51.39 -29.10
CA ASP A 289 9.16 52.80 -29.28
C ASP A 289 8.07 52.94 -30.34
N THR A 290 6.84 53.28 -29.93
CA THR A 290 5.72 53.50 -30.87
C THR A 290 5.90 54.75 -31.73
N GLY A 291 6.78 55.67 -31.35
CA GLY A 291 7.15 56.85 -32.11
C GLY A 291 8.12 56.56 -33.26
N THR A 292 8.96 55.53 -33.14
CA THR A 292 9.92 55.16 -34.20
C THR A 292 9.21 54.44 -35.36
N PRO A 293 9.36 54.91 -36.62
CA PRO A 293 8.66 54.33 -37.76
C PRO A 293 9.31 53.06 -38.30
N ASP A 294 10.60 52.82 -38.06
CA ASP A 294 11.40 51.72 -38.62
C ASP A 294 12.04 50.83 -37.52
N ILE A 295 12.97 49.96 -37.93
CA ILE A 295 13.71 49.06 -37.03
C ILE A 295 15.17 49.46 -37.06
N MET A 296 15.75 49.84 -35.93
CA MET A 296 17.16 50.22 -35.83
C MET A 296 17.93 49.21 -34.99
N LEU A 297 18.99 48.64 -35.55
CA LEU A 297 19.99 47.88 -34.81
C LEU A 297 21.19 48.80 -34.57
N ILE A 298 21.35 49.22 -33.32
CA ILE A 298 22.44 50.09 -32.89
C ILE A 298 23.64 49.21 -32.56
N ASP A 299 24.67 49.32 -33.42
CA ASP A 299 25.92 48.57 -33.32
C ASP A 299 27.09 49.57 -33.31
N ASN A 300 27.81 49.67 -32.18
CA ASN A 300 28.98 50.52 -32.00
C ASN A 300 30.30 49.82 -32.41
N ASP A 301 30.26 49.12 -33.55
CA ASP A 301 31.37 48.38 -34.19
C ASP A 301 31.68 46.97 -33.62
N ASP A 302 30.68 46.25 -33.12
CA ASP A 302 30.85 44.93 -32.50
C ASP A 302 30.64 43.75 -33.48
N GLY A 303 30.20 43.98 -34.72
CA GLY A 303 30.20 42.91 -35.74
C GLY A 303 29.64 43.23 -37.12
N PHE A 304 28.87 44.30 -37.30
CA PHE A 304 28.37 44.75 -38.60
C PHE A 304 29.19 45.97 -39.11
N PRO A 305 29.49 46.13 -40.41
CA PRO A 305 30.24 47.28 -40.88
C PRO A 305 29.46 48.59 -40.66
N PRO A 306 30.07 49.62 -40.04
CA PRO A 306 29.40 50.88 -39.75
C PRO A 306 28.89 51.57 -41.02
N GLY A 307 27.62 52.03 -40.98
CA GLY A 307 27.01 52.85 -42.03
C GLY A 307 26.47 52.10 -43.25
N SER A 308 26.12 50.82 -43.12
CA SER A 308 25.56 50.02 -44.22
C SER A 308 24.03 49.88 -44.12
N ALA A 309 23.29 50.51 -45.05
CA ALA A 309 21.87 50.22 -45.23
C ALA A 309 21.70 48.79 -45.74
N LEU A 310 20.82 48.00 -45.11
CA LEU A 310 20.51 46.64 -45.55
C LEU A 310 19.76 46.63 -46.88
N ASN A 311 20.04 45.64 -47.74
CA ASN A 311 19.30 45.47 -48.98
C ASN A 311 17.88 44.92 -48.70
N PRO A 312 16.83 45.37 -49.41
CA PRO A 312 15.50 44.77 -49.32
C PRO A 312 15.51 43.26 -49.57
N GLY A 313 14.68 42.52 -48.84
CA GLY A 313 14.54 41.07 -48.96
C GLY A 313 15.36 40.23 -47.96
N ILE A 314 16.01 40.86 -46.98
CA ILE A 314 16.65 40.18 -45.84
C ILE A 314 15.60 39.93 -44.75
N THR A 315 15.52 38.72 -44.22
CA THR A 315 14.64 38.40 -43.09
C THR A 315 15.36 38.69 -41.78
N LEU A 316 14.84 39.65 -41.01
CA LEU A 316 15.19 39.86 -39.61
C LEU A 316 14.29 38.98 -38.75
N THR A 317 14.89 38.11 -37.95
CA THR A 317 14.20 37.26 -36.98
C THR A 317 14.62 37.67 -35.57
N ALA A 318 13.68 38.20 -34.77
CA ALA A 318 13.86 38.46 -33.36
C ALA A 318 13.41 37.23 -32.56
N THR A 319 14.34 36.56 -31.90
CA THR A 319 14.06 35.39 -31.06
C THR A 319 14.39 35.73 -29.61
N GLY A 320 13.47 35.48 -28.68
CA GLY A 320 13.79 35.66 -27.26
C GLY A 320 15.00 34.81 -26.88
N ALA A 321 15.88 35.31 -26.02
CA ALA A 321 17.16 34.65 -25.68
C ALA A 321 17.03 33.32 -24.88
N VAL A 322 15.82 32.76 -24.73
CA VAL A 322 15.53 31.52 -24.02
C VAL A 322 15.42 30.31 -24.97
N ALA A 323 15.88 29.14 -24.53
CA ALA A 323 15.90 27.94 -25.36
C ALA A 323 14.50 27.51 -25.80
N GLY A 324 14.28 27.35 -27.11
CA GLY A 324 13.00 26.95 -27.70
C GLY A 324 12.05 28.10 -28.03
N ALA A 325 12.43 29.35 -27.74
CA ALA A 325 11.70 30.52 -28.21
C ALA A 325 11.52 30.47 -29.74
N GLN A 326 10.29 30.73 -30.20
CA GLN A 326 10.01 30.88 -31.62
C GLN A 326 10.32 32.32 -32.02
N GLY A 327 11.09 32.48 -33.10
CA GLY A 327 11.45 33.80 -33.61
C GLY A 327 10.29 34.47 -34.34
N SER A 328 10.08 35.77 -34.09
CA SER A 328 9.21 36.63 -34.89
C SER A 328 10.03 37.19 -36.05
N SER A 329 9.54 37.08 -37.28
CA SER A 329 10.32 37.41 -38.48
C SER A 329 9.65 38.46 -39.34
N ILE A 330 10.43 39.42 -39.81
CA ILE A 330 10.01 40.43 -40.78
C ILE A 330 10.99 40.45 -41.96
N VAL A 331 10.48 40.63 -43.17
CA VAL A 331 11.31 40.78 -44.37
C VAL A 331 11.56 42.27 -44.60
N SER A 332 12.84 42.64 -44.67
CA SER A 332 13.28 44.02 -44.78
C SER A 332 12.81 44.68 -46.09
N GLY A 333 12.22 45.87 -45.96
CA GLY A 333 11.70 46.70 -47.06
C GLY A 333 12.77 47.50 -47.79
N ASP A 334 12.38 48.22 -48.85
CA ASP A 334 13.28 49.11 -49.60
C ASP A 334 13.38 50.47 -48.89
N PRO A 335 14.58 50.88 -48.42
CA PRO A 335 14.77 52.16 -47.73
C PRO A 335 14.58 53.39 -48.63
N ASN A 336 14.21 53.22 -49.91
CA ASN A 336 13.88 54.31 -50.82
C ASN A 336 12.43 54.27 -51.36
N SER A 337 11.64 53.23 -51.08
CA SER A 337 10.24 53.13 -51.57
C SER A 337 9.39 52.09 -50.81
N GLY A 338 8.08 52.32 -50.69
CA GLY A 338 7.15 51.35 -50.11
C GLY A 338 6.99 51.44 -48.58
N ASP A 339 6.73 50.31 -47.92
CA ASP A 339 6.58 50.23 -46.46
C ASP A 339 7.92 50.54 -45.81
N TYR A 340 7.99 51.62 -45.03
CA TYR A 340 9.18 52.00 -44.28
C TYR A 340 9.20 51.31 -42.90
N SER A 341 8.08 50.74 -42.46
CA SER A 341 7.97 50.12 -41.13
C SER A 341 8.64 48.75 -40.99
N ASN A 342 8.98 48.15 -42.13
CA ASN A 342 9.83 46.96 -42.20
C ASN A 342 11.25 47.29 -42.69
N VAL A 343 11.65 48.56 -42.80
CA VAL A 343 13.05 48.90 -43.09
C VAL A 343 13.90 48.64 -41.83
N VAL A 344 15.07 48.04 -42.03
CA VAL A 344 16.01 47.72 -40.95
C VAL A 344 17.28 48.54 -41.17
N GLY A 345 17.48 49.56 -40.34
CA GLY A 345 18.69 50.37 -40.28
C GLY A 345 19.74 49.73 -39.36
N ILE A 346 21.02 49.88 -39.72
CA ILE A 346 22.16 49.46 -38.89
C ILE A 346 23.18 50.58 -38.83
N GLY A 347 23.60 50.95 -37.62
CA GLY A 347 24.71 51.88 -37.42
C GLY A 347 24.75 52.48 -36.02
N PRO A 348 25.81 53.25 -35.72
CA PRO A 348 25.92 53.94 -34.45
C PRO A 348 24.84 55.02 -34.33
N TYR A 349 24.19 55.08 -33.18
CA TYR A 349 23.23 56.13 -32.84
C TYR A 349 23.72 56.86 -31.59
N GLY A 350 24.13 58.12 -31.76
CA GLY A 350 24.91 58.87 -30.78
C GLY A 350 24.30 58.85 -29.36
N GLY A 351 25.07 58.36 -28.38
CA GLY A 351 24.67 58.31 -26.98
C GLY A 351 23.98 57.03 -26.51
N PHE A 352 23.75 56.05 -27.39
CA PHE A 352 23.13 54.76 -27.05
C PHE A 352 24.16 53.61 -26.98
N PRO A 353 24.01 52.66 -26.02
CA PRO A 353 24.79 51.42 -26.03
C PRO A 353 24.34 50.50 -27.19
N ASP A 354 25.07 49.41 -27.41
CA ASP A 354 24.65 48.39 -28.38
C ASP A 354 23.28 47.85 -27.99
N SER A 355 22.30 48.10 -28.85
CA SER A 355 20.88 47.94 -28.55
C SER A 355 20.05 47.84 -29.83
N ALA A 356 18.79 47.47 -29.70
CA ALA A 356 17.83 47.53 -30.79
C ALA A 356 16.70 48.49 -30.44
N ILE A 357 16.27 49.32 -31.38
CA ILE A 357 15.03 50.09 -31.29
C ILE A 357 14.06 49.47 -32.29
N TYR A 358 12.92 49.02 -31.79
CA TYR A 358 11.88 48.43 -32.61
C TYR A 358 10.62 49.30 -32.56
N GLY A 359 10.26 49.84 -33.74
CA GLY A 359 9.13 50.73 -33.94
C GLY A 359 7.75 50.08 -33.77
N ILE A 360 6.70 50.84 -34.15
CA ILE A 360 5.31 50.37 -34.07
C ILE A 360 5.04 49.06 -34.84
N SER A 361 5.85 48.76 -35.86
CA SER A 361 5.76 47.53 -36.64
C SER A 361 5.97 46.25 -35.82
N PHE A 362 6.69 46.32 -34.70
CA PHE A 362 6.81 45.21 -33.75
C PHE A 362 5.43 44.80 -33.21
N PHE A 363 4.63 45.78 -32.81
CA PHE A 363 3.34 45.58 -32.14
C PHE A 363 2.26 45.09 -33.09
N PHE A 364 2.38 45.38 -34.40
CA PHE A 364 1.52 44.77 -35.41
C PHE A 364 1.70 43.25 -35.53
N HIS A 365 2.85 42.73 -35.09
CA HIS A 365 3.20 41.33 -35.22
C HIS A 365 3.29 40.59 -33.87
N ASN A 366 3.26 41.32 -32.75
CA ASN A 366 3.44 40.77 -31.40
C ASN A 366 2.65 41.58 -30.35
N ALA A 367 1.90 40.91 -29.48
CA ALA A 367 1.41 41.43 -28.21
C ALA A 367 2.43 41.20 -27.08
N VAL A 368 2.37 42.04 -26.05
CA VAL A 368 3.32 42.13 -24.93
C VAL A 368 2.61 41.82 -23.61
N MET A 369 2.92 40.66 -23.02
CA MET A 369 2.50 40.33 -21.64
C MET A 369 3.58 40.78 -20.66
N TYR A 370 3.22 41.58 -19.65
CA TYR A 370 4.13 41.87 -18.54
C TYR A 370 3.65 41.17 -17.26
N ASP A 371 4.49 40.29 -16.72
CA ASP A 371 4.27 39.69 -15.40
C ASP A 371 4.67 40.70 -14.31
N LEU A 372 3.67 41.35 -13.74
CA LEU A 372 3.82 42.35 -12.68
C LEU A 372 4.40 41.79 -11.37
N GLU A 373 4.36 40.47 -11.14
CA GLU A 373 4.83 39.84 -9.89
C GLU A 373 6.26 39.30 -10.04
N ASN A 374 6.56 38.66 -11.18
CA ASN A 374 7.86 38.01 -11.42
C ASN A 374 8.85 38.83 -12.26
N GLN A 375 8.48 40.05 -12.66
CA GLN A 375 9.39 40.96 -13.38
C GLN A 375 9.83 40.41 -14.74
N GLN A 376 8.90 39.79 -15.49
CA GLN A 376 9.20 39.20 -16.80
C GLN A 376 8.27 39.69 -17.89
N THR A 377 8.85 40.23 -18.97
CA THR A 377 8.13 40.51 -20.21
C THR A 377 8.10 39.27 -21.10
N ALA A 378 6.90 38.82 -21.45
CA ALA A 378 6.67 37.74 -22.40
C ALA A 378 6.04 38.30 -23.67
N TYR A 379 6.53 37.84 -24.81
CA TYR A 379 6.07 38.31 -26.12
C TYR A 379 5.32 37.19 -26.80
N THR A 380 4.24 37.57 -27.47
CA THR A 380 3.31 36.62 -28.00
C THR A 380 2.71 37.15 -29.30
N PRO A 381 2.71 36.40 -30.41
CA PRO A 381 1.90 36.76 -31.57
C PRO A 381 0.38 36.52 -31.35
N PHE A 382 -0.08 36.28 -30.11
CA PHE A 382 -1.47 35.94 -29.78
C PHE A 382 -2.23 37.15 -29.24
N PHE A 383 -3.51 37.23 -29.62
CA PHE A 383 -4.45 38.17 -29.03
C PHE A 383 -4.75 37.77 -27.56
N ILE A 384 -4.49 38.67 -26.62
CA ILE A 384 -4.74 38.46 -25.19
C ILE A 384 -6.14 38.99 -24.86
N THR A 385 -7.03 38.12 -24.38
CA THR A 385 -8.33 38.52 -23.84
C THR A 385 -8.38 38.32 -22.33
N GLU A 386 -9.01 39.28 -21.65
CA GLU A 386 -9.33 39.26 -20.21
C GLU A 386 -10.79 38.87 -19.94
N ALA A 387 -11.58 38.63 -21.00
CA ALA A 387 -12.98 38.25 -20.87
C ALA A 387 -13.10 36.84 -20.24
N PRO A 388 -13.88 36.67 -19.16
CA PRO A 388 -14.11 35.36 -18.57
C PRO A 388 -14.77 34.40 -19.56
N ILE A 389 -14.21 33.21 -19.71
CA ILE A 389 -14.81 32.13 -20.52
C ILE A 389 -15.62 31.25 -19.56
N THR A 390 -16.94 31.17 -19.76
CA THR A 390 -17.86 30.44 -18.85
C THR A 390 -18.39 29.13 -19.45
N SER A 391 -17.98 28.82 -20.67
CA SER A 391 -18.31 27.60 -21.44
C SER A 391 -17.05 26.76 -21.68
N SER A 392 -17.18 25.63 -22.40
CA SER A 392 -16.01 24.90 -22.90
C SER A 392 -15.14 25.79 -23.81
N LEU A 393 -13.83 25.53 -23.80
CA LEU A 393 -12.83 26.16 -24.67
C LEU A 393 -12.07 25.07 -25.43
N ASP A 394 -12.12 25.15 -26.76
CA ASP A 394 -11.33 24.30 -27.65
C ASP A 394 -10.23 25.16 -28.30
N VAL A 395 -8.98 24.88 -27.95
CA VAL A 395 -7.78 25.52 -28.49
C VAL A 395 -7.31 24.74 -29.71
N THR A 396 -7.68 25.25 -30.88
CA THR A 396 -7.33 24.64 -32.17
C THR A 396 -6.00 25.20 -32.70
N PRO A 397 -5.27 24.49 -33.56
CA PRO A 397 -4.04 25.01 -34.18
C PRO A 397 -4.27 26.30 -34.99
N ALA A 398 -5.47 26.49 -35.52
CA ALA A 398 -5.84 27.69 -36.29
C ALA A 398 -5.83 28.96 -35.43
N MET A 399 -5.87 28.83 -34.09
CA MET A 399 -5.78 29.96 -33.16
C MET A 399 -4.34 30.44 -32.92
N GLY A 400 -3.33 29.75 -33.48
CA GLY A 400 -1.94 29.98 -33.10
C GLY A 400 -1.67 29.57 -31.66
N LEU A 401 -0.62 30.11 -31.04
CA LEU A 401 -0.19 29.75 -29.68
C LEU A 401 -0.90 30.49 -28.52
N LEU A 402 -2.22 30.67 -28.55
CA LEU A 402 -3.07 31.32 -27.53
C LEU A 402 -2.45 31.63 -26.12
N GLY A 403 -2.33 32.91 -25.76
CA GLY A 403 -2.07 33.36 -24.38
C GLY A 403 -3.34 33.87 -23.69
N LEU A 404 -3.66 33.38 -22.47
CA LEU A 404 -4.88 33.77 -21.75
C LEU A 404 -4.58 34.24 -20.32
N ALA A 405 -4.87 35.52 -20.06
CA ALA A 405 -4.81 36.13 -18.73
C ALA A 405 -6.16 36.14 -18.00
N GLY A 406 -7.28 36.14 -18.74
CA GLY A 406 -8.63 35.96 -18.18
C GLY A 406 -8.84 34.57 -17.60
N ASN A 407 -9.88 34.39 -16.77
CA ASN A 407 -10.20 33.10 -16.17
C ASN A 407 -11.22 32.29 -17.00
N ILE A 408 -10.99 30.98 -17.11
CA ILE A 408 -11.97 30.00 -17.54
C ILE A 408 -12.71 29.49 -16.29
N SER A 409 -14.04 29.45 -16.34
CA SER A 409 -14.89 29.05 -15.22
C SER A 409 -16.10 28.23 -15.69
N GLY A 410 -16.84 27.62 -14.75
CA GLY A 410 -18.04 26.82 -15.05
C GLY A 410 -17.76 25.32 -15.11
N THR A 411 -18.60 24.58 -15.83
CA THR A 411 -18.52 23.10 -15.91
C THR A 411 -18.01 22.59 -17.25
N GLY A 412 -17.65 23.50 -18.17
CA GLY A 412 -17.10 23.17 -19.49
C GLY A 412 -15.70 22.57 -19.43
N THR A 413 -15.27 21.97 -20.54
CA THR A 413 -13.94 21.37 -20.73
C THR A 413 -12.96 22.38 -21.31
N LEU A 414 -11.67 22.22 -20.99
CA LEU A 414 -10.58 22.82 -21.74
C LEU A 414 -9.94 21.74 -22.63
N GLN A 415 -10.04 21.88 -23.94
CA GLN A 415 -9.40 20.98 -24.90
C GLN A 415 -8.32 21.74 -25.65
N VAL A 416 -7.06 21.31 -25.51
CA VAL A 416 -5.98 21.69 -26.42
C VAL A 416 -5.87 20.60 -27.47
N GLU A 417 -6.22 20.93 -28.71
CA GLU A 417 -6.18 19.97 -29.83
C GLU A 417 -4.74 19.66 -30.25
N ALA A 418 -4.58 18.69 -31.16
CA ALA A 418 -3.27 18.32 -31.66
C ALA A 418 -2.62 19.50 -32.39
N ASN A 419 -1.40 19.89 -31.97
CA ASN A 419 -0.68 21.09 -32.41
C ASN A 419 -1.31 22.43 -31.95
N GLY A 420 -2.35 22.39 -31.12
CA GLY A 420 -2.83 23.57 -30.39
C GLY A 420 -1.84 23.93 -29.30
N VAL A 421 -1.64 25.23 -29.05
CA VAL A 421 -0.74 25.70 -27.99
C VAL A 421 -1.47 26.76 -27.18
N ALA A 422 -1.49 26.59 -25.86
CA ALA A 422 -2.10 27.52 -24.93
C ALA A 422 -1.18 27.79 -23.74
N ASN A 423 -1.11 29.05 -23.29
CA ASN A 423 -0.45 29.42 -22.05
C ASN A 423 -1.42 30.21 -21.15
N LEU A 424 -1.71 29.67 -19.97
CA LEU A 424 -2.67 30.27 -19.03
C LEU A 424 -1.92 30.93 -17.86
N SER A 425 -2.15 32.22 -17.67
CA SER A 425 -1.62 32.97 -16.52
C SER A 425 -2.70 33.34 -15.50
N GLY A 426 -3.97 33.15 -15.82
CA GLY A 426 -5.10 33.36 -14.91
C GLY A 426 -5.39 32.16 -14.00
N THR A 427 -6.00 32.41 -12.83
CA THR A 427 -6.54 31.35 -11.96
C THR A 427 -7.88 30.85 -12.54
N ASN A 428 -7.87 29.67 -13.18
CA ASN A 428 -9.05 29.07 -13.79
C ASN A 428 -9.80 28.17 -12.80
N THR A 429 -11.12 28.29 -12.76
CA THR A 429 -12.01 27.64 -11.78
C THR A 429 -13.04 26.70 -12.44
N TYR A 430 -12.81 26.31 -13.69
CA TYR A 430 -13.68 25.34 -14.35
C TYR A 430 -13.49 23.94 -13.77
N THR A 431 -14.59 23.19 -13.72
CA THR A 431 -14.63 21.85 -13.12
C THR A 431 -14.61 20.72 -14.15
N GLY A 432 -14.81 21.02 -15.44
CA GLY A 432 -14.66 20.05 -16.51
C GLY A 432 -13.22 19.59 -16.69
N ALA A 433 -13.05 18.53 -17.48
CA ALA A 433 -11.73 17.96 -17.74
C ALA A 433 -10.88 18.89 -18.61
N THR A 434 -9.57 18.88 -18.34
CA THR A 434 -8.53 19.43 -19.21
C THR A 434 -7.97 18.30 -20.05
N ARG A 435 -7.87 18.51 -21.36
CA ARG A 435 -7.36 17.51 -22.30
C ARG A 435 -6.31 18.16 -23.20
N VAL A 436 -5.10 17.62 -23.19
CA VAL A 436 -4.01 18.04 -24.07
C VAL A 436 -3.75 16.90 -25.04
N ALA A 437 -4.21 17.03 -26.28
CA ALA A 437 -4.04 16.00 -27.29
C ALA A 437 -2.56 15.85 -27.69
N ALA A 438 -2.24 14.76 -28.38
CA ALA A 438 -0.89 14.51 -28.89
C ALA A 438 -0.36 15.70 -29.71
N ASN A 439 0.90 16.09 -29.48
CA ASN A 439 1.54 17.30 -30.03
C ASN A 439 0.89 18.64 -29.65
N GLY A 440 -0.14 18.65 -28.81
CA GLY A 440 -0.62 19.88 -28.17
C GLY A 440 0.28 20.28 -27.01
N TRP A 441 0.30 21.57 -26.67
CA TRP A 441 1.07 22.11 -25.55
C TRP A 441 0.21 23.03 -24.70
N LEU A 442 0.14 22.76 -23.39
CA LEU A 442 -0.54 23.60 -22.41
C LEU A 442 0.46 24.03 -21.33
N GLY A 443 0.71 25.32 -21.22
CA GLY A 443 1.52 25.91 -20.16
C GLY A 443 0.69 26.60 -19.10
N LEU A 444 1.13 26.51 -17.84
CA LEU A 444 0.73 27.42 -16.77
C LEU A 444 1.91 28.33 -16.41
N ALA A 445 1.65 29.60 -16.15
CA ALA A 445 2.67 30.58 -15.78
C ALA A 445 2.18 31.52 -14.68
N GLY A 446 3.08 31.99 -13.81
CA GLY A 446 2.76 32.88 -12.70
C GLY A 446 1.67 32.27 -11.79
N PRO A 447 0.54 32.97 -11.54
CA PRO A 447 -0.59 32.46 -10.74
C PRO A 447 -1.56 31.55 -11.54
N GLY A 448 -1.17 31.11 -12.74
CA GLY A 448 -1.94 30.22 -13.60
C GLY A 448 -2.32 28.93 -12.87
N SER A 449 -3.62 28.61 -12.85
CA SER A 449 -4.13 27.43 -12.15
C SER A 449 -5.28 26.77 -12.88
N ILE A 450 -5.38 25.45 -12.74
CA ILE A 450 -6.49 24.60 -13.21
C ILE A 450 -6.93 23.62 -12.11
N ALA A 451 -6.77 24.00 -10.84
CA ALA A 451 -6.89 23.11 -9.68
C ALA A 451 -8.23 22.39 -9.55
N ASP A 452 -9.31 23.02 -10.02
CA ASP A 452 -10.66 22.45 -9.97
C ASP A 452 -10.97 21.48 -11.12
N SER A 453 -10.08 21.36 -12.12
CA SER A 453 -10.29 20.47 -13.26
C SER A 453 -10.46 19.02 -12.79
N SER A 454 -11.57 18.39 -13.18
CA SER A 454 -11.92 17.02 -12.74
C SER A 454 -10.88 15.97 -13.10
N ASN A 455 -10.13 16.19 -14.18
CA ASN A 455 -9.01 15.37 -14.63
C ASN A 455 -8.17 16.17 -15.63
N VAL A 456 -6.85 16.02 -15.59
CA VAL A 456 -5.93 16.54 -16.59
C VAL A 456 -5.38 15.37 -17.40
N GLN A 457 -5.94 15.16 -18.59
CA GLN A 457 -5.45 14.16 -19.53
C GLN A 457 -4.39 14.77 -20.44
N VAL A 458 -3.16 14.26 -20.37
CA VAL A 458 -2.01 14.77 -21.11
C VAL A 458 -1.49 13.69 -22.06
N ASP A 459 -1.80 13.83 -23.35
CA ASP A 459 -1.20 13.05 -24.44
C ASP A 459 -0.17 13.87 -25.24
N GLY A 460 -0.15 15.20 -25.04
CA GLY A 460 0.87 16.14 -25.53
C GLY A 460 1.84 16.57 -24.42
N VAL A 461 1.96 17.87 -24.20
CA VAL A 461 2.81 18.46 -23.14
C VAL A 461 1.98 19.34 -22.20
N PHE A 462 2.09 19.09 -20.90
CA PHE A 462 1.60 19.98 -19.85
C PHE A 462 2.80 20.57 -19.10
N ASP A 463 3.00 21.87 -19.19
CA ASP A 463 4.19 22.55 -18.67
C ASP A 463 3.81 23.47 -17.50
N ILE A 464 4.32 23.17 -16.31
CA ILE A 464 4.12 23.95 -15.08
C ILE A 464 5.41 24.60 -14.60
N SER A 465 6.50 24.51 -15.37
CA SER A 465 7.84 24.98 -14.98
C SER A 465 7.94 26.49 -14.73
N ARG A 466 6.87 27.24 -15.00
CA ARG A 466 6.80 28.70 -14.82
C ARG A 466 5.74 29.13 -13.81
N THR A 467 5.15 28.22 -13.05
CA THR A 467 4.19 28.56 -11.98
C THR A 467 4.93 29.05 -10.73
N SER A 468 4.42 30.09 -10.06
CA SER A 468 5.03 30.66 -8.85
C SER A 468 4.57 29.97 -7.55
N HIS A 469 3.75 28.93 -7.65
CA HIS A 469 3.19 28.18 -6.52
C HIS A 469 3.12 26.68 -6.82
N THR A 470 2.75 25.88 -5.82
CA THR A 470 2.40 24.47 -6.05
C THR A 470 1.23 24.40 -7.04
N THR A 471 1.40 23.65 -8.12
CA THR A 471 0.32 23.41 -9.08
C THR A 471 -0.53 22.26 -8.57
N ASP A 472 -1.69 22.59 -8.03
CA ASP A 472 -2.70 21.60 -7.68
C ASP A 472 -3.48 21.18 -8.93
N ILE A 473 -3.72 19.88 -9.08
CA ILE A 473 -4.73 19.32 -9.98
C ILE A 473 -5.46 18.19 -9.25
N ARG A 474 -6.66 17.81 -9.70
CA ARG A 474 -7.38 16.69 -9.06
C ARG A 474 -6.77 15.34 -9.41
N SER A 475 -6.60 15.06 -10.70
CA SER A 475 -6.13 13.77 -11.22
C SER A 475 -5.35 13.96 -12.51
N LEU A 476 -4.39 13.06 -12.77
CA LEU A 476 -3.53 13.05 -13.96
C LEU A 476 -3.79 11.77 -14.76
N SER A 477 -3.81 11.88 -16.09
CA SER A 477 -3.89 10.71 -16.97
C SER A 477 -3.30 11.00 -18.34
N GLY A 478 -3.15 9.97 -19.17
CA GLY A 478 -2.63 10.10 -20.53
C GLY A 478 -1.21 9.56 -20.69
N SER A 479 -0.59 9.87 -21.83
CA SER A 479 0.66 9.24 -22.30
C SER A 479 1.77 10.22 -22.68
N GLY A 480 1.56 11.52 -22.47
CA GLY A 480 2.45 12.61 -22.86
C GLY A 480 3.52 12.97 -21.83
N TYR A 481 3.89 14.24 -21.79
CA TYR A 481 4.90 14.77 -20.88
C TYR A 481 4.33 15.82 -19.93
N VAL A 482 4.72 15.75 -18.66
CA VAL A 482 4.53 16.86 -17.72
C VAL A 482 5.88 17.46 -17.38
N ALA A 483 6.12 18.70 -17.80
CA ALA A 483 7.35 19.43 -17.51
C ALA A 483 7.20 20.20 -16.19
N LEU A 484 8.00 19.83 -15.20
CA LEU A 484 7.93 20.36 -13.84
C LEU A 484 8.89 21.53 -13.60
N GLY A 485 10.06 21.55 -14.25
CA GLY A 485 11.15 22.44 -13.88
C GLY A 485 11.61 22.20 -12.44
N ASP A 486 11.59 23.23 -11.61
CA ASP A 486 11.75 23.15 -10.15
C ASP A 486 10.40 23.24 -9.38
N ALA A 487 9.28 23.25 -10.09
CA ALA A 487 7.94 23.39 -9.51
C ALA A 487 7.43 22.09 -8.88
N THR A 488 6.37 22.22 -8.07
CA THR A 488 5.68 21.09 -7.44
C THR A 488 4.31 20.86 -8.09
N LEU A 489 4.08 19.63 -8.58
CA LEU A 489 2.76 19.14 -8.96
C LEU A 489 2.12 18.39 -7.78
N ASN A 490 0.90 18.75 -7.41
CA ASN A 490 0.14 18.08 -6.35
C ASN A 490 -1.19 17.52 -6.86
N LEU A 491 -1.37 16.20 -6.75
CA LEU A 491 -2.59 15.48 -7.09
C LEU A 491 -3.47 15.36 -5.85
N THR A 492 -4.59 16.09 -5.84
CA THR A 492 -5.45 16.24 -4.65
C THR A 492 -6.53 15.16 -4.52
N ALA A 493 -6.91 14.52 -5.62
CA ALA A 493 -7.94 13.49 -5.68
C ALA A 493 -7.69 12.52 -6.84
N ALA A 494 -6.47 11.96 -6.89
CA ALA A 494 -6.01 11.11 -7.97
C ALA A 494 -6.92 9.90 -8.19
N ASN A 495 -7.17 9.56 -9.43
CA ASN A 495 -7.89 8.35 -9.83
C ASN A 495 -7.44 7.85 -11.21
N GLY A 496 -6.30 8.36 -11.68
CA GLY A 496 -5.87 8.23 -13.06
C GLY A 496 -4.74 7.22 -13.23
N ARG A 497 -4.42 7.02 -14.51
CA ARG A 497 -3.28 6.25 -14.98
C ARG A 497 -2.50 7.14 -15.94
N PHE A 498 -1.25 7.42 -15.59
CA PHE A 498 -0.33 8.15 -16.43
C PHE A 498 0.75 7.21 -16.96
N ASP A 499 0.69 6.98 -18.27
CA ASP A 499 1.65 6.16 -19.02
C ASP A 499 2.83 7.00 -19.56
N GLY A 500 2.72 8.33 -19.43
CA GLY A 500 3.71 9.30 -19.84
C GLY A 500 4.87 9.49 -18.86
N SER A 501 5.59 10.60 -19.01
CA SER A 501 6.76 10.95 -18.18
C SER A 501 6.62 12.33 -17.54
N LEU A 502 6.83 12.39 -16.23
CA LEU A 502 7.11 13.64 -15.52
C LEU A 502 8.61 13.92 -15.60
N VAL A 503 8.99 15.13 -15.98
CA VAL A 503 10.39 15.51 -16.26
C VAL A 503 10.75 16.87 -15.67
N ASP A 504 12.03 17.06 -15.32
CA ASP A 504 12.59 18.39 -15.09
C ASP A 504 12.68 19.17 -16.42
N GLY A 505 12.93 20.47 -16.35
CA GLY A 505 12.93 21.36 -17.51
C GLY A 505 11.52 21.81 -17.92
N GLY A 506 11.30 22.06 -19.21
CA GLY A 506 10.17 22.83 -19.71
C GLY A 506 10.62 24.22 -20.15
N LEU A 507 9.66 25.08 -20.51
CA LEU A 507 9.95 26.42 -20.99
C LEU A 507 10.58 27.32 -19.91
N GLY A 508 10.31 27.07 -18.63
CA GLY A 508 10.95 27.74 -17.49
C GLY A 508 12.34 27.20 -17.15
N GLY A 509 12.75 26.06 -17.72
CA GLY A 509 13.96 25.37 -17.31
C GLY A 509 13.85 24.80 -15.89
N GLY A 510 14.98 24.67 -15.19
CA GLY A 510 15.03 24.20 -13.80
C GLY A 510 15.15 22.68 -13.63
N VAL A 511 15.57 22.28 -12.42
CA VAL A 511 15.68 20.89 -11.97
C VAL A 511 15.16 20.76 -10.54
N GLY A 512 14.82 19.55 -10.14
CA GLY A 512 14.35 19.27 -8.79
C GLY A 512 12.83 19.33 -8.65
N GLY A 513 12.10 19.20 -9.76
CA GLY A 513 10.64 19.18 -9.75
C GLY A 513 10.09 18.11 -8.79
N HIS A 514 8.94 18.40 -8.19
CA HIS A 514 8.34 17.56 -7.15
C HIS A 514 6.98 17.02 -7.60
N LEU A 515 6.68 15.78 -7.22
CA LEU A 515 5.34 15.21 -7.31
C LEU A 515 4.80 14.92 -5.91
N ILE A 516 3.58 15.35 -5.61
CA ILE A 516 2.86 14.99 -4.40
C ILE A 516 1.53 14.33 -4.78
N VAL A 517 1.26 13.13 -4.27
CA VAL A 517 -0.07 12.50 -4.32
C VAL A 517 -0.71 12.68 -2.94
N SER A 518 -1.44 13.77 -2.75
CA SER A 518 -2.01 14.12 -1.44
C SER A 518 -3.32 13.38 -1.13
N GLY A 519 -4.08 12.98 -2.16
CA GLY A 519 -5.31 12.22 -2.01
C GLY A 519 -5.63 11.36 -3.24
N GLY A 520 -6.39 10.28 -3.03
CA GLY A 520 -6.77 9.36 -4.10
C GLY A 520 -5.68 8.34 -4.44
N SER A 521 -5.77 7.70 -5.60
CA SER A 521 -4.80 6.71 -6.08
C SER A 521 -4.33 7.03 -7.50
N GLU A 522 -3.02 7.20 -7.67
CA GLU A 522 -2.38 7.44 -8.96
C GLU A 522 -1.61 6.19 -9.42
N LEU A 523 -1.72 5.83 -10.71
CA LEU A 523 -0.92 4.77 -11.32
C LEU A 523 0.08 5.37 -12.30
N LEU A 524 1.38 5.28 -11.99
CA LEU A 524 2.47 5.67 -12.88
C LEU A 524 3.09 4.44 -13.53
N THR A 525 3.12 4.42 -14.87
CA THR A 525 3.71 3.30 -15.63
C THR A 525 4.90 3.69 -16.50
N GLY A 526 5.06 4.98 -16.79
CA GLY A 526 6.23 5.51 -17.51
C GLY A 526 7.46 5.73 -16.65
N ASP A 527 8.58 6.08 -17.29
CA ASP A 527 9.83 6.45 -16.63
C ASP A 527 9.82 7.95 -16.32
N ASN A 528 9.79 8.31 -15.03
CA ASN A 528 9.72 9.69 -14.57
C ASN A 528 11.12 10.16 -14.16
N SER A 529 11.65 11.12 -14.91
CA SER A 529 13.05 11.54 -14.83
C SER A 529 13.29 12.80 -14.01
N PHE A 530 12.25 13.40 -13.43
CA PHE A 530 12.43 14.52 -12.50
C PHE A 530 13.27 14.13 -11.28
N THR A 531 14.08 15.06 -10.80
CA THR A 531 15.11 14.76 -9.78
C THR A 531 14.68 15.02 -8.35
N GLY A 532 13.60 15.79 -8.14
CA GLY A 532 13.04 16.04 -6.82
C GLY A 532 12.29 14.82 -6.23
N PRO A 533 11.98 14.85 -4.93
CA PRO A 533 11.27 13.75 -4.27
C PRO A 533 9.80 13.64 -4.71
N THR A 534 9.32 12.40 -4.72
CA THR A 534 7.89 12.05 -4.78
C THR A 534 7.33 11.88 -3.37
N GLY A 535 6.31 12.66 -3.01
CA GLY A 535 5.58 12.55 -1.75
C GLY A 535 4.25 11.82 -1.92
N ILE A 536 3.94 10.88 -1.03
CA ILE A 536 2.63 10.26 -0.92
C ILE A 536 2.02 10.70 0.42
N GLY A 537 0.95 11.48 0.37
CA GLY A 537 0.24 11.96 1.56
C GLY A 537 -0.49 10.83 2.29
N ALA A 538 -0.90 11.07 3.54
CA ALA A 538 -1.54 10.05 4.37
C ALA A 538 -2.86 9.48 3.78
N ASN A 539 -3.55 10.26 2.95
CA ASN A 539 -4.76 9.85 2.23
C ASN A 539 -4.51 9.54 0.74
N GLY A 540 -3.23 9.56 0.32
CA GLY A 540 -2.81 9.29 -1.04
C GLY A 540 -2.29 7.86 -1.20
N ALA A 541 -2.41 7.36 -2.42
CA ALA A 541 -1.83 6.11 -2.86
C ALA A 541 -1.10 6.29 -4.19
N LEU A 542 0.10 5.74 -4.29
CA LEU A 542 0.86 5.65 -5.53
C LEU A 542 1.07 4.18 -5.89
N VAL A 543 0.61 3.77 -7.06
CA VAL A 543 0.96 2.49 -7.67
C VAL A 543 2.01 2.77 -8.75
N LEU A 544 3.22 2.28 -8.54
CA LEU A 544 4.33 2.46 -9.47
C LEU A 544 4.61 1.15 -10.19
N THR A 545 4.52 1.14 -11.51
CA THR A 545 4.99 0.04 -12.37
C THR A 545 6.11 0.49 -13.32
N GLY A 546 6.25 1.80 -13.50
CA GLY A 546 7.34 2.43 -14.24
C GLY A 546 8.54 2.73 -13.36
N ALA A 547 9.12 3.93 -13.51
CA ALA A 547 10.28 4.32 -12.74
C ALA A 547 10.19 5.74 -12.17
N LEU A 548 10.88 5.96 -11.05
CA LEU A 548 11.13 7.26 -10.42
C LEU A 548 12.64 7.47 -10.29
N THR A 549 13.14 8.61 -10.75
CA THR A 549 14.56 8.97 -10.59
C THR A 549 14.88 9.48 -9.19
N GLY A 550 14.03 10.35 -8.65
CA GLY A 550 14.18 10.93 -7.31
C GLY A 550 13.90 9.97 -6.14
N ASN A 551 13.96 10.52 -4.92
CA ASN A 551 13.59 9.82 -3.68
C ASN A 551 12.07 9.72 -3.54
N ALA A 552 11.58 8.80 -2.71
CA ALA A 552 10.16 8.72 -2.34
C ALA A 552 9.95 8.86 -0.82
N ILE A 553 8.95 9.64 -0.42
CA ILE A 553 8.50 9.78 0.97
C ILE A 553 7.06 9.31 1.04
N ASN A 554 6.82 8.18 1.70
CA ASN A 554 5.50 7.60 1.81
C ASN A 554 4.89 7.82 3.21
N LEU A 555 3.80 8.59 3.30
CA LEU A 555 2.94 8.71 4.48
C LEU A 555 1.63 7.92 4.34
N GLY A 556 1.27 7.49 3.13
CA GLY A 556 0.03 6.78 2.79
C GLY A 556 0.30 5.36 2.29
N LEU A 557 -0.12 5.05 1.06
CA LEU A 557 0.12 3.76 0.41
C LEU A 557 1.07 3.90 -0.78
N LEU A 558 2.19 3.18 -0.76
CA LEU A 558 3.07 3.01 -1.92
C LEU A 558 3.05 1.55 -2.34
N VAL A 559 2.61 1.27 -3.56
CA VAL A 559 2.71 -0.06 -4.20
C VAL A 559 3.82 0.03 -5.25
N ASP A 560 5.03 -0.38 -4.88
CA ASP A 560 6.19 -0.37 -5.79
C ASP A 560 6.32 -1.71 -6.51
N ASN A 561 5.99 -1.73 -7.80
CA ASN A 561 6.22 -2.83 -8.74
C ASN A 561 7.20 -2.44 -9.85
N GLY A 562 7.89 -1.31 -9.69
CA GLY A 562 8.72 -0.70 -10.70
C GLY A 562 10.15 -0.51 -10.21
N LEU A 563 10.73 0.64 -10.55
CA LEU A 563 12.07 1.04 -10.13
C LEU A 563 12.05 2.42 -9.48
N ILE A 564 12.41 2.51 -8.21
CA ILE A 564 12.73 3.78 -7.56
C ILE A 564 14.25 3.87 -7.50
N ARG A 565 14.88 4.74 -8.29
CA ARG A 565 16.35 4.85 -8.33
C ARG A 565 16.90 5.49 -7.04
N GLY A 566 16.14 6.40 -6.43
CA GLY A 566 16.48 7.05 -5.17
C GLY A 566 16.24 6.18 -3.93
N SER A 567 16.29 6.83 -2.77
CA SER A 567 15.97 6.22 -1.47
C SER A 567 14.49 6.38 -1.13
N VAL A 568 13.97 5.47 -0.30
CA VAL A 568 12.58 5.47 0.16
C VAL A 568 12.53 5.63 1.67
N LEU A 569 11.79 6.64 2.13
CA LEU A 569 11.38 6.80 3.52
C LEU A 569 9.91 6.41 3.66
N ASN A 570 9.64 5.27 4.29
CA ASN A 570 8.30 4.71 4.42
C ASN A 570 7.75 4.88 5.85
N ASN A 571 6.86 5.84 6.05
CA ASN A 571 6.06 6.03 7.27
C ASN A 571 4.65 5.41 7.15
N GLY A 572 4.19 5.15 5.93
CA GLY A 572 2.90 4.51 5.63
C GLY A 572 3.01 3.00 5.40
N LEU A 573 2.25 2.49 4.43
CA LEU A 573 2.30 1.11 3.96
C LEU A 573 3.03 1.01 2.62
N LEU A 574 4.09 0.19 2.55
CA LEU A 574 4.81 -0.17 1.34
C LEU A 574 4.48 -1.62 0.94
N LEU A 575 3.95 -1.79 -0.28
CA LEU A 575 3.66 -3.08 -0.92
C LEU A 575 4.44 -3.24 -2.23
N GLY A 576 4.35 -4.44 -2.81
CA GLY A 576 4.85 -4.74 -4.15
C GLY A 576 6.19 -5.47 -4.18
N ASN A 577 6.74 -5.62 -5.38
CA ASN A 577 7.93 -6.42 -5.68
C ASN A 577 8.96 -5.66 -6.53
N GLY A 578 8.93 -4.33 -6.45
CA GLY A 578 9.80 -3.43 -7.17
C GLY A 578 11.24 -3.44 -6.65
N ARG A 579 12.03 -2.52 -7.21
CA ARG A 579 13.44 -2.33 -6.86
C ARG A 579 13.68 -0.90 -6.40
N ILE A 580 14.25 -0.79 -5.21
CA ILE A 580 14.74 0.46 -4.64
C ILE A 580 16.27 0.51 -4.87
N GLY A 581 16.75 1.52 -5.59
CA GLY A 581 18.15 1.75 -5.91
C GLY A 581 18.95 2.35 -4.75
N GLY A 582 18.30 3.15 -3.90
CA GLY A 582 18.88 3.74 -2.70
C GLY A 582 18.64 2.92 -1.44
N ALA A 583 18.66 3.61 -0.29
CA ALA A 583 18.32 3.01 1.00
C ALA A 583 16.80 2.92 1.20
N LEU A 584 16.34 1.93 1.96
CA LEU A 584 14.97 1.82 2.43
C LEU A 584 14.94 1.99 3.96
N GLN A 585 14.29 3.05 4.44
CA GLN A 585 13.96 3.23 5.85
C GLN A 585 12.47 2.97 6.06
N VAL A 586 12.14 2.06 6.98
CA VAL A 586 10.77 1.68 7.32
C VAL A 586 10.45 2.13 8.74
N ASP A 587 9.63 3.17 8.84
CA ASP A 587 9.04 3.68 10.08
C ASP A 587 7.57 3.21 10.25
N GLY A 588 6.89 2.91 9.14
CA GLY A 588 5.54 2.35 9.10
C GLY A 588 5.51 0.83 8.90
N MET A 589 4.87 0.37 7.82
CA MET A 589 4.71 -1.05 7.50
C MET A 589 5.24 -1.36 6.10
N VAL A 590 5.91 -2.50 5.95
CA VAL A 590 6.34 -3.06 4.65
C VAL A 590 5.81 -4.49 4.49
N ALA A 591 5.31 -4.83 3.32
CA ALA A 591 4.87 -6.19 2.98
C ALA A 591 5.14 -6.47 1.49
N PRO A 592 6.23 -7.20 1.16
CA PRO A 592 6.52 -7.57 -0.22
C PRO A 592 5.39 -8.41 -0.84
N GLY A 593 5.04 -8.09 -2.08
CA GLY A 593 3.96 -8.71 -2.86
C GLY A 593 2.66 -7.90 -2.91
N GLN A 594 1.67 -8.44 -3.64
CA GLN A 594 0.37 -7.78 -3.94
C GLN A 594 -0.78 -8.28 -3.05
N GLY A 595 -0.50 -8.45 -1.76
CA GLY A 595 -1.46 -8.99 -0.78
C GLY A 595 -1.31 -10.48 -0.50
N ALA A 596 -2.29 -11.05 0.21
CA ALA A 596 -2.20 -12.40 0.78
C ALA A 596 -2.03 -13.50 -0.28
N GLY A 597 -1.11 -14.44 -0.02
CA GLY A 597 -0.73 -15.51 -0.94
C GLY A 597 0.31 -15.12 -2.00
N SER A 598 0.88 -13.91 -1.93
CA SER A 598 1.91 -13.43 -2.87
C SER A 598 3.31 -13.56 -2.25
N PHE A 599 4.04 -14.62 -2.61
CA PHE A 599 5.42 -14.86 -2.18
C PHE A 599 6.39 -14.22 -3.17
N GLN A 600 6.71 -12.93 -2.96
CA GLN A 600 7.52 -12.14 -3.87
C GLN A 600 8.65 -11.40 -3.13
N THR A 601 9.64 -10.95 -3.89
CA THR A 601 10.82 -10.24 -3.38
C THR A 601 10.71 -8.75 -3.62
N LEU A 602 10.94 -7.94 -2.58
CA LEU A 602 11.23 -6.51 -2.69
C LEU A 602 12.76 -6.34 -2.65
N ALA A 603 13.34 -5.74 -3.68
CA ALA A 603 14.79 -5.56 -3.78
C ALA A 603 15.22 -4.16 -3.32
N VAL A 604 16.24 -4.08 -2.47
CA VAL A 604 16.83 -2.84 -1.94
C VAL A 604 18.33 -2.87 -2.20
N ALA A 605 18.82 -2.08 -3.15
CA ALA A 605 20.25 -2.07 -3.48
C ALA A 605 21.12 -1.41 -2.39
N GLY A 606 20.57 -0.42 -1.66
CA GLY A 606 21.21 0.23 -0.52
C GLY A 606 21.01 -0.49 0.82
N ASN A 607 21.10 0.26 1.91
CA ASN A 607 20.88 -0.26 3.26
C ASN A 607 19.37 -0.36 3.56
N TYR A 608 19.01 -1.31 4.42
CA TYR A 608 17.67 -1.46 4.97
C TYR A 608 17.68 -1.10 6.46
N VAL A 609 16.78 -0.22 6.89
CA VAL A 609 16.59 0.13 8.30
C VAL A 609 15.14 -0.06 8.66
N GLN A 610 14.88 -0.86 9.70
CA GLN A 610 13.54 -1.04 10.25
C GLN A 610 13.49 -0.50 11.68
N SER A 611 12.61 0.47 11.91
CA SER A 611 12.52 1.23 13.16
C SER A 611 11.78 0.51 14.29
N ALA A 612 11.97 0.96 15.53
CA ALA A 612 11.51 0.31 16.77
C ALA A 612 9.99 0.07 16.91
N THR A 613 9.16 0.73 16.10
CA THR A 613 7.68 0.58 16.12
C THR A 613 7.10 0.12 14.78
N SER A 614 7.98 -0.13 13.81
CA SER A 614 7.60 -0.47 12.46
C SER A 614 7.36 -1.98 12.31
N ARG A 615 6.70 -2.37 11.22
CA ARG A 615 6.31 -3.75 10.96
C ARG A 615 6.70 -4.22 9.57
N TYR A 616 7.39 -5.35 9.51
CA TYR A 616 7.52 -6.15 8.29
C TYR A 616 6.50 -7.28 8.36
N LEU A 617 5.55 -7.33 7.42
CA LEU A 617 4.63 -8.45 7.24
C LEU A 617 5.20 -9.44 6.21
N ALA A 618 5.72 -10.57 6.70
CA ALA A 618 6.20 -11.66 5.87
C ALA A 618 5.10 -12.69 5.64
N GLN A 619 4.99 -13.17 4.40
CA GLN A 619 4.11 -14.27 4.05
C GLN A 619 4.91 -15.55 3.89
N VAL A 620 4.41 -16.66 4.41
CA VAL A 620 5.05 -17.98 4.32
C VAL A 620 4.06 -19.02 3.78
N ASP A 621 4.47 -19.82 2.79
CA ASP A 621 3.70 -20.98 2.34
C ASP A 621 4.11 -22.20 3.15
N LEU A 622 3.36 -22.49 4.22
CA LEU A 622 3.71 -23.61 5.09
C LEU A 622 3.58 -24.98 4.41
N GLY A 623 2.91 -25.06 3.25
CA GLY A 623 2.83 -26.27 2.42
C GLY A 623 4.03 -26.48 1.50
N HIS A 624 4.86 -25.45 1.28
CA HIS A 624 6.01 -25.49 0.38
C HIS A 624 7.25 -24.89 1.06
N PRO A 625 8.01 -25.69 1.84
CA PRO A 625 9.21 -25.24 2.55
C PRO A 625 10.15 -24.41 1.67
N GLY A 626 10.63 -23.29 2.20
CA GLY A 626 11.48 -22.34 1.48
C GLY A 626 10.72 -21.26 0.69
N THR A 627 9.39 -21.34 0.58
CA THR A 627 8.58 -20.35 -0.15
C THR A 627 8.05 -19.26 0.80
N SER A 628 8.57 -18.04 0.65
CA SER A 628 8.18 -16.88 1.46
C SER A 628 8.31 -15.58 0.68
N SER A 629 7.64 -14.53 1.16
CA SER A 629 8.00 -13.16 0.78
C SER A 629 9.39 -12.83 1.32
N LEU A 630 10.17 -12.06 0.55
CA LEU A 630 11.56 -11.74 0.86
C LEU A 630 11.82 -10.23 0.73
N ILE A 631 12.59 -9.66 1.64
CA ILE A 631 13.30 -8.39 1.41
C ILE A 631 14.77 -8.74 1.11
N ASP A 632 15.19 -8.48 -0.13
CA ASP A 632 16.57 -8.72 -0.60
C ASP A 632 17.36 -7.41 -0.57
N VAL A 633 18.40 -7.35 0.25
CA VAL A 633 19.14 -6.13 0.60
C VAL A 633 20.59 -6.25 0.11
N GLY A 634 20.98 -5.44 -0.88
CA GLY A 634 22.36 -5.34 -1.36
C GLY A 634 23.32 -4.67 -0.38
N GLY A 635 22.79 -3.89 0.58
CA GLY A 635 23.52 -3.27 1.68
C GLY A 635 23.47 -4.05 2.99
N HIS A 636 23.56 -3.31 4.10
CA HIS A 636 23.42 -3.83 5.46
C HIS A 636 21.98 -3.63 5.96
N ALA A 637 21.45 -4.59 6.73
CA ALA A 637 20.13 -4.53 7.35
C ALA A 637 20.22 -4.24 8.86
N SER A 638 19.65 -3.11 9.29
CA SER A 638 19.60 -2.69 10.70
C SER A 638 18.19 -2.80 11.27
N LEU A 639 17.99 -3.76 12.17
CA LEU A 639 16.73 -4.00 12.87
C LEU A 639 16.79 -3.34 14.24
N LEU A 640 16.16 -2.18 14.40
CA LEU A 640 16.19 -1.44 15.66
C LEU A 640 15.39 -2.18 16.74
N SER A 641 15.80 -2.04 18.00
CA SER A 641 15.13 -2.67 19.13
C SER A 641 13.64 -2.31 19.16
N GLY A 642 12.77 -3.32 19.00
CA GLY A 642 11.31 -3.16 18.92
C GLY A 642 10.73 -3.38 17.51
N ALA A 643 11.57 -3.40 16.47
CA ALA A 643 11.14 -3.73 15.11
C ALA A 643 10.40 -5.07 15.09
N SER A 644 9.23 -5.11 14.46
CA SER A 644 8.37 -6.30 14.46
C SER A 644 8.38 -7.03 13.12
N LEU A 645 8.45 -8.37 13.18
CA LEU A 645 8.19 -9.27 12.06
C LEU A 645 6.86 -9.97 12.33
N ALA A 646 5.83 -9.55 11.60
CA ALA A 646 4.52 -10.18 11.63
C ALA A 646 4.43 -11.25 10.54
N VAL A 647 3.90 -12.42 10.86
CA VAL A 647 3.77 -13.53 9.91
C VAL A 647 2.31 -13.73 9.52
N THR A 648 2.07 -13.85 8.22
CA THR A 648 0.82 -14.40 7.66
C THR A 648 1.14 -15.73 7.00
N ALA A 649 0.59 -16.81 7.57
CA ALA A 649 0.85 -18.15 7.06
C ALA A 649 -0.27 -18.59 6.12
N LYS A 650 0.09 -19.04 4.91
CA LYS A 650 -0.81 -19.86 4.11
C LYS A 650 -0.75 -21.29 4.65
N PRO A 651 -1.88 -21.86 5.14
CA PRO A 651 -1.88 -23.20 5.72
C PRO A 651 -1.45 -24.25 4.69
N GLY A 652 -0.72 -25.25 5.18
CA GLY A 652 -0.33 -26.46 4.45
C GLY A 652 -1.13 -27.67 4.94
N THR A 653 -0.87 -28.84 4.36
CA THR A 653 -1.48 -30.10 4.79
C THR A 653 -0.72 -30.76 5.93
N LEU A 654 0.61 -30.78 5.88
CA LEU A 654 1.48 -31.32 6.92
C LEU A 654 2.74 -30.45 7.06
N TYR A 655 3.05 -30.07 8.29
CA TYR A 655 4.19 -29.24 8.64
C TYR A 655 5.30 -30.10 9.21
N SER A 656 6.50 -29.97 8.67
CA SER A 656 7.68 -30.69 9.15
C SER A 656 8.57 -29.79 10.01
N VAL A 657 8.95 -30.27 11.20
CA VAL A 657 9.91 -29.58 12.06
C VAL A 657 11.24 -29.41 11.32
N GLY A 658 11.82 -28.21 11.43
CA GLY A 658 13.06 -27.83 10.74
C GLY A 658 12.85 -27.25 9.34
N SER A 659 11.62 -27.18 8.82
CA SER A 659 11.33 -26.41 7.60
C SER A 659 11.68 -24.94 7.82
N ARG A 660 12.39 -24.35 6.86
CA ARG A 660 12.96 -22.99 6.95
C ARG A 660 12.45 -22.09 5.83
N TYR A 661 12.16 -20.83 6.15
CA TYR A 661 11.70 -19.79 5.22
C TYR A 661 12.58 -18.54 5.37
N THR A 662 13.24 -18.10 4.30
CA THR A 662 14.07 -16.88 4.32
C THR A 662 13.20 -15.66 4.06
N VAL A 663 13.15 -14.72 5.01
CA VAL A 663 12.32 -13.51 4.90
C VAL A 663 13.15 -12.24 4.69
N LEU A 664 14.43 -12.27 5.04
CA LEU A 664 15.36 -11.19 4.76
C LEU A 664 16.73 -11.76 4.40
N ASP A 665 17.32 -11.24 3.33
CA ASP A 665 18.70 -11.49 2.92
C ASP A 665 19.43 -10.14 2.83
N ALA A 666 20.57 -10.00 3.49
CA ALA A 666 21.38 -8.79 3.48
C ALA A 666 22.85 -9.11 3.13
N ALA A 667 23.27 -8.69 1.94
CA ALA A 667 24.59 -8.99 1.38
C ALA A 667 25.75 -8.49 2.26
N LYS A 668 25.57 -7.39 3.00
CA LYS A 668 26.55 -6.84 3.95
C LYS A 668 26.23 -7.12 5.43
N GLY A 669 25.27 -8.00 5.69
CA GLY A 669 24.95 -8.52 7.01
C GLY A 669 23.74 -7.88 7.71
N VAL A 670 23.33 -8.53 8.81
CA VAL A 670 22.17 -8.15 9.63
C VAL A 670 22.62 -7.79 11.04
N SER A 671 22.12 -6.68 11.59
CA SER A 671 22.27 -6.30 13.00
C SER A 671 20.92 -6.19 13.70
N GLY A 672 20.82 -6.70 14.93
CA GLY A 672 19.57 -6.69 15.70
C GLY A 672 18.69 -7.90 15.42
N THR A 673 17.51 -7.91 16.05
CA THR A 673 16.54 -9.03 15.97
C THR A 673 15.11 -8.50 15.98
N TYR A 674 14.20 -9.24 15.36
CA TYR A 674 12.77 -8.97 15.38
C TYR A 674 12.06 -9.39 16.66
N ALA A 675 11.07 -8.60 17.06
CA ALA A 675 9.95 -9.06 17.88
C ALA A 675 8.91 -9.74 16.97
N LEU A 676 8.56 -11.00 17.25
CA LEU A 676 7.65 -11.77 16.41
C LEU A 676 6.19 -11.52 16.76
N ALA A 677 5.33 -11.48 15.74
CA ALA A 677 3.88 -11.30 15.86
C ALA A 677 3.13 -12.06 14.74
N GLY A 678 1.80 -12.12 14.82
CA GLY A 678 0.97 -12.77 13.81
C GLY A 678 0.79 -14.28 14.03
N ASP A 679 0.65 -15.03 12.93
CA ASP A 679 0.30 -16.46 12.91
C ASP A 679 1.49 -17.36 13.30
N MET A 680 1.92 -17.22 14.55
CA MET A 680 3.08 -17.92 15.10
C MET A 680 2.77 -19.36 15.55
N ALA A 681 1.51 -19.65 15.87
CA ALA A 681 1.06 -21.00 16.23
C ALA A 681 0.49 -21.69 14.99
N ILE A 682 1.13 -22.79 14.58
CA ILE A 682 0.73 -23.56 13.40
C ILE A 682 -0.22 -24.70 13.82
N SER A 683 0.09 -25.35 14.93
CA SER A 683 -0.73 -26.38 15.57
C SER A 683 -0.57 -26.26 17.09
N PRO A 684 -1.25 -27.11 17.91
CA PRO A 684 -1.01 -27.13 19.35
C PRO A 684 0.42 -27.55 19.76
N ILE A 685 1.21 -28.08 18.84
CA ILE A 685 2.57 -28.60 19.07
C ILE A 685 3.62 -27.81 18.30
N LEU A 686 3.27 -27.31 17.11
CA LEU A 686 4.17 -26.65 16.18
C LEU A 686 3.94 -25.14 16.15
N GLY A 687 5.02 -24.38 16.07
CA GLY A 687 4.99 -22.95 15.86
C GLY A 687 6.15 -22.49 14.98
N LEU A 688 6.19 -21.19 14.71
CA LEU A 688 7.31 -20.55 14.04
C LEU A 688 8.26 -19.93 15.07
N ALA A 689 9.55 -19.93 14.77
CA ALA A 689 10.55 -19.17 15.50
C ALA A 689 11.50 -18.48 14.53
N ALA A 690 11.95 -17.28 14.88
CA ALA A 690 12.98 -16.61 14.09
C ALA A 690 14.35 -17.22 14.35
N ALA A 691 15.10 -17.44 13.28
CA ALA A 691 16.51 -17.81 13.33
C ALA A 691 17.33 -16.84 12.50
N TYR A 692 18.60 -16.68 12.85
CA TYR A 692 19.49 -15.69 12.25
C TYR A 692 20.83 -16.32 11.91
N ASP A 693 21.42 -15.89 10.80
CA ASP A 693 22.86 -16.04 10.56
C ASP A 693 23.48 -14.66 10.26
N ALA A 694 24.72 -14.62 9.77
CA ALA A 694 25.41 -13.37 9.50
C ALA A 694 24.72 -12.48 8.44
N ARG A 695 23.89 -13.05 7.57
CA ARG A 695 23.27 -12.38 6.41
C ARG A 695 21.76 -12.50 6.35
N HIS A 696 21.16 -13.51 6.98
CA HIS A 696 19.76 -13.83 6.76
C HIS A 696 18.94 -13.80 8.04
N VAL A 697 17.65 -13.49 7.85
CA VAL A 697 16.59 -13.76 8.82
C VAL A 697 15.71 -14.88 8.28
N TYR A 698 15.49 -15.88 9.10
CA TYR A 698 14.67 -17.05 8.80
C TYR A 698 13.48 -17.16 9.74
N LEU A 699 12.43 -17.82 9.27
CA LEU A 699 11.38 -18.42 10.09
C LEU A 699 11.50 -19.93 9.98
N ASP A 700 11.71 -20.60 11.12
CA ASP A 700 11.81 -22.05 11.22
C ASP A 700 10.55 -22.62 11.87
N VAL A 701 10.07 -23.75 11.35
CA VAL A 701 9.03 -24.56 12.00
C VAL A 701 9.68 -25.31 13.17
N VAL A 702 9.26 -24.99 14.39
CA VAL A 702 9.78 -25.56 15.62
C VAL A 702 8.68 -26.27 16.41
N GLN A 703 9.09 -27.22 17.24
CA GLN A 703 8.22 -27.74 18.28
C GLN A 703 8.13 -26.71 19.41
N SER A 704 6.99 -26.03 19.52
CA SER A 704 6.73 -25.01 20.54
C SER A 704 6.28 -25.63 21.88
N ARG A 705 5.72 -26.85 21.85
CA ARG A 705 5.28 -27.58 23.05
C ARG A 705 5.51 -29.10 22.87
N PRO A 706 6.00 -29.83 23.89
CA PRO A 706 6.16 -31.28 23.80
C PRO A 706 4.79 -31.99 23.70
N LEU A 707 4.74 -33.11 22.97
CA LEU A 707 3.53 -33.94 22.84
C LEU A 707 3.02 -34.41 24.20
N THR A 708 3.92 -34.80 25.11
CA THR A 708 3.60 -35.31 26.45
C THR A 708 2.86 -34.29 27.33
N ALA A 709 2.96 -32.98 27.04
CA ALA A 709 2.21 -31.97 27.78
C ALA A 709 0.70 -31.99 27.49
N VAL A 710 0.26 -32.73 26.46
CA VAL A 710 -1.14 -32.80 26.03
C VAL A 710 -1.90 -33.97 26.67
N GLY A 711 -1.20 -35.04 27.04
CA GLY A 711 -1.83 -36.25 27.60
C GLY A 711 -2.57 -35.98 28.91
N GLY A 712 -3.78 -36.55 29.04
CA GLY A 712 -4.63 -36.47 30.24
C GLY A 712 -4.61 -37.74 31.10
N THR A 713 -4.29 -38.89 30.51
CA THR A 713 -4.21 -40.19 31.22
C THR A 713 -2.79 -40.77 31.20
N PRO A 714 -2.42 -41.67 32.12
CA PRO A 714 -1.13 -42.36 32.08
C PRO A 714 -0.82 -43.06 30.73
N ASN A 715 -1.80 -43.74 30.12
CA ASN A 715 -1.64 -44.41 28.83
C ASN A 715 -1.44 -43.40 27.69
N GLU A 716 -2.19 -42.29 27.69
CA GLU A 716 -2.00 -41.21 26.72
C GLU A 716 -0.59 -40.60 26.85
N VAL A 717 -0.16 -40.24 28.06
CA VAL A 717 1.17 -39.66 28.31
C VAL A 717 2.28 -40.64 27.92
N ALA A 718 2.12 -41.93 28.22
CA ALA A 718 3.09 -42.96 27.85
C ALA A 718 3.21 -43.10 26.32
N ALA A 719 2.09 -43.21 25.61
CA ALA A 719 2.07 -43.31 24.14
C ALA A 719 2.65 -42.04 23.48
N LEU A 720 2.26 -40.86 23.97
CA LEU A 720 2.82 -39.58 23.51
C LEU A 720 4.32 -39.48 23.82
N GLY A 721 4.78 -40.03 24.95
CA GLY A 721 6.20 -40.13 25.28
C GLY A 721 6.97 -41.03 24.32
N GLY A 722 6.37 -42.16 23.93
CA GLY A 722 6.89 -43.02 22.86
C GLY A 722 7.06 -42.27 21.55
N VAL A 723 6.02 -41.59 21.07
CA VAL A 723 6.09 -40.81 19.82
C VAL A 723 7.05 -39.62 19.94
N GLN A 724 7.07 -38.93 21.08
CA GLN A 724 7.96 -37.78 21.34
C GLN A 724 9.44 -38.15 21.28
N SER A 725 9.78 -39.41 21.54
CA SER A 725 11.16 -39.90 21.49
C SER A 725 11.66 -40.21 20.08
N LEU A 726 10.76 -40.25 19.09
CA LEU A 726 11.13 -40.42 17.68
C LEU A 726 11.85 -39.18 17.16
N ALA A 727 12.58 -39.34 16.06
CA ALA A 727 13.08 -38.20 15.30
C ALA A 727 11.89 -37.26 14.94
N PRO A 728 12.01 -35.92 15.10
CA PRO A 728 10.94 -34.97 14.78
C PRO A 728 10.50 -34.99 13.31
N THR A 729 11.32 -35.57 12.43
CA THR A 729 11.04 -35.77 11.00
C THR A 729 10.41 -37.13 10.68
N SER A 730 10.18 -37.98 11.70
CA SER A 730 9.50 -39.27 11.49
C SER A 730 8.03 -39.06 11.12
N ALA A 731 7.48 -39.98 10.34
CA ALA A 731 6.11 -39.87 9.84
C ALA A 731 5.09 -39.82 11.00
N LEU A 732 5.23 -40.68 12.01
CA LEU A 732 4.28 -40.74 13.13
C LEU A 732 4.34 -39.46 13.99
N PHE A 733 5.54 -38.96 14.30
CA PHE A 733 5.68 -37.67 14.99
C PHE A 733 5.05 -36.54 14.18
N THR A 734 5.33 -36.49 12.87
CA THR A 734 4.80 -35.45 11.98
C THR A 734 3.28 -35.46 11.98
N VAL A 735 2.64 -36.62 11.77
CA VAL A 735 1.17 -36.75 11.80
C VAL A 735 0.59 -36.26 13.13
N LEU A 736 1.20 -36.64 14.25
CA LEU A 736 0.67 -36.31 15.57
C LEU A 736 0.87 -34.84 15.95
N ALA A 737 2.02 -34.27 15.60
CA ALA A 737 2.31 -32.85 15.81
C ALA A 737 1.42 -31.92 14.94
N ASN A 738 0.81 -32.46 13.89
CA ASN A 738 -0.09 -31.74 12.97
C ASN A 738 -1.58 -31.87 13.31
N GLN A 739 -1.92 -32.51 14.42
CA GLN A 739 -3.32 -32.62 14.83
C GLN A 739 -3.91 -31.25 15.18
N PRO A 740 -5.19 -31.01 14.86
CA PRO A 740 -5.79 -29.67 14.92
C PRO A 740 -6.08 -29.18 16.35
N SER A 741 -6.03 -30.05 17.36
CA SER A 741 -6.34 -29.69 18.75
C SER A 741 -5.76 -30.67 19.76
N ASP A 742 -5.64 -30.24 21.01
CA ASP A 742 -5.24 -31.10 22.14
C ASP A 742 -6.16 -32.32 22.28
N ALA A 743 -7.47 -32.16 22.02
CA ALA A 743 -8.43 -33.26 22.07
C ALA A 743 -8.17 -34.30 20.97
N ALA A 744 -7.82 -33.87 19.75
CA ALA A 744 -7.45 -34.78 18.66
C ALA A 744 -6.16 -35.55 18.97
N ILE A 745 -5.16 -34.89 19.59
CA ILE A 745 -3.91 -35.54 20.03
C ILE A 745 -4.19 -36.59 21.10
N ARG A 746 -5.03 -36.32 22.10
CA ARG A 746 -5.41 -37.31 23.13
C ARG A 746 -6.15 -38.50 22.54
N SER A 747 -7.10 -38.26 21.64
CA SER A 747 -7.81 -39.33 20.93
C SER A 747 -6.88 -40.19 20.07
N ALA A 748 -5.88 -39.59 19.43
CA ALA A 748 -4.84 -40.33 18.72
C ALA A 748 -3.95 -41.13 19.69
N ALA A 749 -3.56 -40.55 20.83
CA ALA A 749 -2.75 -41.23 21.85
C ALA A 749 -3.46 -42.48 22.41
N ASP A 750 -4.76 -42.39 22.68
CA ASP A 750 -5.61 -43.51 23.07
C ASP A 750 -5.53 -44.64 22.03
N GLN A 751 -5.69 -44.30 20.75
CA GLN A 751 -5.60 -45.23 19.62
C GLN A 751 -4.18 -45.72 19.34
N LEU A 752 -3.14 -45.08 19.88
CA LEU A 752 -1.73 -45.47 19.72
C LEU A 752 -1.18 -46.23 20.94
N SER A 753 -1.91 -46.26 22.06
CA SER A 753 -1.44 -46.81 23.34
C SER A 753 -1.11 -48.29 23.33
N GLY A 754 -1.76 -49.10 22.49
CA GLY A 754 -1.62 -50.56 22.51
C GLY A 754 -2.26 -51.25 23.72
N GLU A 755 -3.19 -50.59 24.44
CA GLU A 755 -3.75 -51.11 25.71
C GLU A 755 -4.50 -52.45 25.61
N ILE A 756 -4.85 -52.88 24.40
CA ILE A 756 -5.44 -54.19 24.14
C ILE A 756 -4.51 -55.33 24.54
N HIS A 757 -3.19 -55.19 24.36
CA HIS A 757 -2.22 -56.24 24.68
C HIS A 757 -2.25 -56.57 26.18
N ALA A 758 -2.27 -55.53 27.03
CA ALA A 758 -2.34 -55.69 28.48
C ALA A 758 -3.75 -56.13 28.92
N SER A 759 -4.81 -55.63 28.27
CA SER A 759 -6.20 -55.98 28.61
C SER A 759 -6.56 -57.44 28.29
N VAL A 760 -5.89 -58.05 27.30
CA VAL A 760 -5.99 -59.50 27.03
C VAL A 760 -5.45 -60.31 28.21
N GLN A 761 -4.38 -59.86 28.87
CA GLN A 761 -3.90 -60.53 30.09
C GLN A 761 -4.93 -60.48 31.21
N SER A 762 -5.65 -59.36 31.36
CA SER A 762 -6.74 -59.24 32.33
C SER A 762 -7.85 -60.26 32.05
N ALA A 763 -8.23 -60.43 30.78
CA ALA A 763 -9.22 -61.43 30.38
C ALA A 763 -8.76 -62.85 30.75
N PHE A 764 -7.53 -63.24 30.42
CA PHE A 764 -7.00 -64.56 30.77
C PHE A 764 -6.88 -64.81 32.28
N LEU A 765 -6.53 -63.79 33.07
CA LEU A 765 -6.50 -63.90 34.53
C LEU A 765 -7.90 -64.09 35.11
N SER A 766 -8.89 -63.37 34.58
CA SER A 766 -10.30 -63.58 34.92
C SER A 766 -10.72 -65.01 34.53
N ASP A 767 -10.61 -65.37 33.26
CA ASP A 767 -11.11 -66.63 32.68
C ASP A 767 -10.38 -67.88 33.21
N SER A 768 -9.19 -67.71 33.81
CA SER A 768 -8.42 -68.81 34.40
C SER A 768 -9.20 -69.67 35.40
N HIS A 769 -10.26 -69.12 36.01
CA HIS A 769 -11.07 -69.85 36.98
C HIS A 769 -11.94 -70.95 36.36
N TYR A 770 -12.35 -70.84 35.10
CA TYR A 770 -13.31 -71.78 34.51
C TYR A 770 -12.83 -73.24 34.54
N LEU A 771 -11.55 -73.46 34.22
CA LEU A 771 -10.94 -74.79 34.34
C LEU A 771 -10.85 -75.25 35.79
N ARG A 772 -10.40 -74.36 36.69
CA ARG A 772 -10.28 -74.67 38.13
C ARG A 772 -11.63 -75.05 38.72
N ASP A 773 -12.68 -74.33 38.37
CA ASP A 773 -14.03 -74.55 38.89
C ASP A 773 -14.63 -75.85 38.34
N ALA A 774 -14.41 -76.15 37.05
CA ALA A 774 -14.80 -77.44 36.46
C ALA A 774 -14.10 -78.61 37.17
N VAL A 775 -12.79 -78.52 37.41
CA VAL A 775 -12.03 -79.53 38.16
C VAL A 775 -12.51 -79.64 39.61
N SER A 776 -12.78 -78.51 40.26
CA SER A 776 -13.23 -78.48 41.66
C SER A 776 -14.63 -79.09 41.80
N ALA A 777 -15.55 -78.77 40.87
CA ALA A 777 -16.86 -79.41 40.77
C ALA A 777 -16.73 -80.92 40.55
N ARG A 778 -15.84 -81.35 39.64
CA ARG A 778 -15.59 -82.76 39.38
C ARG A 778 -15.07 -83.52 40.60
N LEU A 779 -14.14 -82.92 41.37
CA LEU A 779 -13.61 -83.53 42.58
C LEU A 779 -14.69 -83.74 43.65
N ARG A 780 -15.68 -82.83 43.75
CA ARG A 780 -16.83 -82.98 44.64
C ARG A 780 -17.80 -84.09 44.19
N GLN A 781 -18.07 -84.21 42.88
CA GLN A 781 -18.92 -85.28 42.31
C GLN A 781 -18.41 -86.69 42.65
N GLY A 782 -17.08 -86.82 42.76
CA GLY A 782 -16.39 -88.07 43.01
C GLY A 782 -16.50 -88.63 44.42
N ASN A 783 -17.04 -87.84 45.35
CA ASN A 783 -17.08 -88.07 46.80
C ASN A 783 -18.53 -88.27 47.31
N ASP A 784 -19.47 -88.57 46.41
CA ASP A 784 -20.92 -88.60 46.65
C ASP A 784 -21.47 -87.32 47.33
N ASP A 785 -20.80 -86.18 47.14
CA ASP A 785 -21.22 -84.90 47.71
C ASP A 785 -22.41 -84.32 46.95
N ALA A 786 -23.51 -84.08 47.65
CA ALA A 786 -24.72 -83.52 47.07
C ALA A 786 -24.56 -82.04 46.65
N THR A 787 -23.52 -81.34 47.10
CA THR A 787 -23.22 -79.93 46.78
C THR A 787 -22.47 -79.73 45.47
N ALA A 788 -22.03 -80.80 44.81
CA ALA A 788 -21.35 -80.71 43.53
C ALA A 788 -22.29 -80.19 42.44
N ALA A 789 -21.81 -79.23 41.63
CA ALA A 789 -22.43 -78.96 40.33
C ALA A 789 -22.18 -80.18 39.45
N GLY A 790 -23.27 -80.84 39.09
CA GLY A 790 -23.26 -82.11 38.39
C GLY A 790 -23.23 -83.36 39.27
N PRO A 791 -23.30 -84.53 38.64
CA PRO A 791 -23.92 -85.69 39.27
C PRO A 791 -22.95 -86.59 40.05
N SER A 792 -23.44 -87.15 41.17
CA SER A 792 -22.75 -88.13 42.01
C SER A 792 -22.35 -89.39 41.22
N VAL A 793 -21.08 -89.78 41.31
CA VAL A 793 -20.55 -91.00 40.69
C VAL A 793 -20.66 -92.15 41.69
N GLN A 794 -21.59 -93.09 41.47
CA GLN A 794 -21.32 -94.45 41.96
C GLN A 794 -20.19 -95.02 41.10
N ALA A 795 -19.05 -95.30 41.74
CA ALA A 795 -17.90 -95.90 41.09
C ALA A 795 -18.34 -97.17 40.34
N GLY A 796 -18.12 -97.24 39.02
CA GLY A 796 -18.20 -98.49 38.27
C GLY A 796 -17.27 -99.54 38.89
N ALA A 797 -17.44 -100.82 38.54
CA ALA A 797 -16.70 -101.92 39.16
C ALA A 797 -15.15 -101.78 39.11
N ASN A 798 -14.63 -100.92 38.22
CA ASN A 798 -13.20 -100.65 38.03
C ASN A 798 -12.75 -99.25 38.52
N GLY A 799 -13.63 -98.44 39.11
CA GLY A 799 -13.28 -97.13 39.67
C GLY A 799 -12.87 -96.03 38.69
N GLN A 800 -13.22 -96.14 37.40
CA GLN A 800 -12.90 -95.16 36.34
C GLN A 800 -14.13 -94.33 35.96
N ALA A 801 -13.94 -93.07 35.56
CA ALA A 801 -15.03 -92.22 35.08
C ALA A 801 -14.57 -91.14 34.10
N TRP A 802 -15.44 -90.84 33.12
CA TRP A 802 -15.25 -89.79 32.12
C TRP A 802 -16.25 -88.66 32.37
N TRP A 803 -15.77 -87.41 32.23
CA TRP A 803 -16.61 -86.23 32.38
C TRP A 803 -16.33 -85.23 31.26
N GLY A 804 -17.33 -84.43 30.93
CA GLY A 804 -17.19 -83.29 30.04
C GLY A 804 -18.08 -82.13 30.43
N GLN A 805 -17.66 -80.93 30.06
CA GLN A 805 -18.36 -79.68 30.36
C GLN A 805 -18.25 -78.73 29.17
N PHE A 806 -19.40 -78.27 28.68
CA PHE A 806 -19.46 -77.13 27.76
C PHE A 806 -19.54 -75.83 28.55
N ILE A 807 -18.83 -74.82 28.07
CA ILE A 807 -18.70 -73.52 28.72
C ILE A 807 -19.10 -72.44 27.73
N GLY A 808 -20.00 -71.56 28.13
CA GLY A 808 -20.28 -70.29 27.46
C GLY A 808 -20.36 -69.18 28.49
N ALA A 809 -19.52 -68.17 28.34
CA ALA A 809 -19.43 -67.06 29.28
C ALA A 809 -19.30 -65.72 28.56
N TRP A 810 -19.79 -64.66 29.21
CA TRP A 810 -19.66 -63.29 28.78
C TRP A 810 -19.46 -62.39 30.01
N GLY A 811 -18.63 -61.37 29.86
CA GLY A 811 -18.32 -60.47 30.94
C GLY A 811 -17.72 -59.16 30.48
N HIS A 812 -17.53 -58.25 31.43
CA HIS A 812 -16.80 -57.01 31.20
C HIS A 812 -16.07 -56.55 32.46
N ASN A 813 -14.95 -55.87 32.23
CA ASN A 813 -14.26 -55.05 33.23
C ASN A 813 -14.46 -53.58 32.83
N ASP A 814 -14.98 -52.76 33.74
CA ASP A 814 -15.19 -51.33 33.51
C ASP A 814 -13.87 -50.58 33.41
N GLY A 815 -13.85 -49.54 32.58
CA GLY A 815 -12.71 -48.65 32.47
C GLY A 815 -12.48 -47.87 33.77
N ASP A 816 -11.24 -47.47 34.01
CA ASP A 816 -10.78 -46.84 35.26
C ASP A 816 -10.37 -45.37 35.08
N GLY A 817 -10.69 -44.78 33.93
CA GLY A 817 -10.26 -43.45 33.50
C GLY A 817 -8.90 -43.44 32.80
N ASN A 818 -8.14 -44.53 32.79
CA ASN A 818 -6.90 -44.69 32.04
C ASN A 818 -7.05 -45.70 30.89
N ALA A 819 -7.49 -46.91 31.20
CA ALA A 819 -7.80 -47.96 30.23
C ALA A 819 -9.31 -48.01 29.98
N ALA A 820 -9.71 -48.27 28.73
CA ALA A 820 -11.11 -48.36 28.37
C ALA A 820 -11.75 -49.68 28.85
N ARG A 821 -13.08 -49.70 28.92
CA ARG A 821 -13.85 -50.92 29.25
C ARG A 821 -13.50 -52.04 28.28
N SER A 822 -13.23 -53.22 28.81
CA SER A 822 -13.04 -54.46 28.03
C SER A 822 -14.25 -55.37 28.21
N ARG A 823 -14.71 -55.96 27.11
CA ARG A 823 -15.76 -56.99 27.10
C ARG A 823 -15.18 -58.29 26.57
N GLN A 824 -15.48 -59.39 27.24
CA GLN A 824 -14.98 -60.71 26.89
C GLN A 824 -16.14 -61.68 26.68
N ASN A 825 -16.00 -62.54 25.67
CA ASN A 825 -16.87 -63.69 25.44
C ASN A 825 -16.00 -64.93 25.32
N LEU A 826 -16.36 -65.99 26.05
CA LEU A 826 -15.65 -67.25 26.04
C LEU A 826 -16.61 -68.38 25.67
N GLY A 827 -16.17 -69.28 24.81
CA GLY A 827 -16.94 -70.47 24.44
C GLY A 827 -16.04 -71.67 24.24
N GLY A 828 -16.45 -72.85 24.68
CA GLY A 828 -15.66 -74.06 24.47
C GLY A 828 -16.11 -75.26 25.27
N PHE A 829 -15.19 -76.20 25.45
CA PHE A 829 -15.44 -77.42 26.20
C PHE A 829 -14.19 -77.92 26.93
N LEU A 830 -14.43 -78.63 28.03
CA LEU A 830 -13.45 -79.40 28.79
C LEU A 830 -13.87 -80.86 28.81
N VAL A 831 -12.90 -81.77 28.78
CA VAL A 831 -13.07 -83.21 28.98
C VAL A 831 -12.04 -83.70 29.98
N GLY A 832 -12.38 -84.71 30.76
CA GLY A 832 -11.43 -85.32 31.65
C GLY A 832 -11.75 -86.77 32.00
N HIS A 833 -10.77 -87.39 32.62
CA HIS A 833 -10.80 -88.78 33.02
C HIS A 833 -10.12 -88.92 34.39
N ASP A 834 -10.79 -89.59 35.33
CA ASP A 834 -10.22 -89.92 36.63
C ASP A 834 -10.41 -91.38 37.03
N ILE A 835 -9.49 -91.80 37.91
CA ILE A 835 -9.45 -93.13 38.52
C ILE A 835 -9.50 -92.98 40.05
N ALA A 836 -10.22 -93.88 40.70
CA ALA A 836 -10.21 -94.03 42.14
C ALA A 836 -8.88 -94.65 42.62
N MET A 837 -8.32 -94.09 43.69
CA MET A 837 -7.12 -94.57 44.38
C MET A 837 -7.50 -94.95 45.82
N GLY A 838 -7.85 -96.22 46.03
CA GLY A 838 -8.42 -96.68 47.30
C GLY A 838 -9.88 -96.27 47.48
N GLN A 839 -10.35 -96.17 48.73
CA GLN A 839 -11.75 -95.86 49.05
C GLN A 839 -12.06 -94.36 49.16
N ALA A 840 -11.02 -93.51 49.24
CA ALA A 840 -11.16 -92.12 49.66
C ALA A 840 -10.52 -91.11 48.72
N SER A 841 -9.71 -91.52 47.74
CA SER A 841 -8.93 -90.60 46.91
C SER A 841 -9.14 -90.88 45.41
N ARG A 842 -8.86 -89.87 44.58
CA ARG A 842 -8.94 -89.96 43.12
C ARG A 842 -7.88 -89.11 42.46
N PHE A 843 -7.40 -89.56 41.30
CA PHE A 843 -6.48 -88.84 40.44
C PHE A 843 -7.06 -88.75 39.04
N GLY A 844 -6.94 -87.59 38.40
CA GLY A 844 -7.42 -87.40 37.05
C GLY A 844 -6.62 -86.40 36.23
N ILE A 845 -6.89 -86.44 34.94
CA ILE A 845 -6.36 -85.50 33.95
C ILE A 845 -7.53 -84.85 33.21
N THR A 846 -7.31 -83.62 32.74
CA THR A 846 -8.27 -82.87 31.93
C THR A 846 -7.56 -82.19 30.76
N ALA A 847 -8.28 -82.10 29.65
CA ALA A 847 -7.88 -81.32 28.50
C ALA A 847 -9.11 -80.59 27.94
N GLY A 848 -8.90 -79.53 27.18
CA GLY A 848 -10.02 -78.82 26.57
C GLY A 848 -9.60 -77.72 25.65
N TYR A 849 -10.59 -77.12 25.02
CA TYR A 849 -10.40 -76.04 24.07
C TYR A 849 -11.45 -74.95 24.29
N THR A 850 -11.00 -73.70 24.37
CA THR A 850 -11.87 -72.52 24.38
C THR A 850 -11.45 -71.51 23.32
N GLN A 851 -12.40 -70.69 22.90
CA GLN A 851 -12.17 -69.48 22.14
C GLN A 851 -12.58 -68.30 22.99
N THR A 852 -11.70 -67.30 23.07
CA THR A 852 -11.92 -66.08 23.85
C THR A 852 -11.84 -64.87 22.94
N ALA A 853 -12.91 -64.08 22.87
CA ALA A 853 -12.98 -62.84 22.11
C ALA A 853 -13.04 -61.64 23.06
N VAL A 854 -12.10 -60.72 22.94
CA VAL A 854 -11.96 -59.51 23.76
C VAL A 854 -12.17 -58.28 22.88
N ASN A 855 -13.02 -57.36 23.32
CA ASN A 855 -13.33 -56.11 22.59
C ASN A 855 -13.17 -54.90 23.51
N VAL A 856 -12.43 -53.90 23.05
CA VAL A 856 -12.21 -52.61 23.70
C VAL A 856 -12.71 -51.50 22.76
N ASP A 857 -14.03 -51.31 22.75
CA ASP A 857 -14.72 -50.39 21.83
C ASP A 857 -14.18 -48.96 21.92
N GLY A 858 -13.87 -48.48 23.13
CA GLY A 858 -13.34 -47.13 23.38
C GLY A 858 -11.96 -46.86 22.77
N ARG A 859 -11.33 -47.90 22.21
CA ARG A 859 -10.05 -47.85 21.50
C ARG A 859 -10.11 -48.45 20.09
N GLN A 860 -11.30 -48.82 19.63
CA GLN A 860 -11.50 -49.50 18.34
C GLN A 860 -10.56 -50.71 18.16
N SER A 861 -10.39 -51.49 19.22
CA SER A 861 -9.47 -52.63 19.22
C SER A 861 -10.15 -53.92 19.69
N SER A 862 -9.66 -55.03 19.16
CA SER A 862 -10.15 -56.37 19.50
C SER A 862 -9.01 -57.39 19.52
N ALA A 863 -9.25 -58.49 20.22
CA ALA A 863 -8.38 -59.64 20.25
C ALA A 863 -9.21 -60.92 20.23
N ASN A 864 -8.73 -61.94 19.52
CA ASN A 864 -9.28 -63.29 19.57
C ASN A 864 -8.17 -64.25 20.00
N SER A 865 -8.51 -65.23 20.83
CA SER A 865 -7.60 -66.24 21.31
C SER A 865 -8.16 -67.64 21.09
N ASP A 866 -7.31 -68.54 20.57
CA ASP A 866 -7.54 -69.98 20.56
C ASP A 866 -6.77 -70.61 21.74
N ASP A 867 -7.50 -71.22 22.67
CA ASP A 867 -6.97 -71.63 23.97
C ASP A 867 -6.99 -73.15 24.13
N LEU A 868 -5.81 -73.76 24.30
CA LEU A 868 -5.66 -75.19 24.59
C LEU A 868 -5.34 -75.40 26.06
N HIS A 869 -6.21 -76.14 26.75
CA HIS A 869 -6.07 -76.44 28.18
C HIS A 869 -5.55 -77.85 28.44
N LEU A 870 -4.66 -77.99 29.42
CA LEU A 870 -4.19 -79.26 29.97
C LEU A 870 -4.09 -79.17 31.49
N GLY A 871 -4.52 -80.19 32.22
CA GLY A 871 -4.45 -80.19 33.67
C GLY A 871 -4.44 -81.59 34.29
N ALA A 872 -4.02 -81.64 35.54
CA ALA A 872 -4.06 -82.83 36.38
C ALA A 872 -4.56 -82.45 37.78
N TYR A 873 -5.27 -83.37 38.42
CA TYR A 873 -5.91 -83.12 39.70
C TYR A 873 -5.95 -84.35 40.59
N VAL A 874 -5.99 -84.11 41.89
CA VAL A 874 -6.12 -85.12 42.93
C VAL A 874 -7.10 -84.63 43.99
N GLY A 875 -7.96 -85.52 44.47
CA GLY A 875 -8.87 -85.20 45.56
C GLY A 875 -8.95 -86.34 46.57
N SER A 876 -9.24 -86.01 47.82
CA SER A 876 -9.42 -86.97 48.90
C SER A 876 -10.54 -86.56 49.84
N GLN A 877 -11.35 -87.54 50.25
CA GLN A 877 -12.42 -87.41 51.24
C GLN A 877 -12.04 -88.12 52.54
N LEU A 878 -11.94 -87.37 53.63
CA LEU A 878 -11.58 -87.88 54.96
C LEU A 878 -12.76 -87.63 55.90
N GLY A 879 -13.73 -88.54 55.89
CA GLY A 879 -15.00 -88.35 56.59
C GLY A 879 -15.79 -87.19 55.97
N ASN A 880 -16.09 -86.16 56.76
CA ASN A 880 -16.76 -84.95 56.28
C ASN A 880 -15.81 -83.89 55.73
N PHE A 881 -14.49 -84.11 55.78
CA PHE A 881 -13.50 -83.17 55.27
C PHE A 881 -13.09 -83.55 53.85
N ASN A 882 -13.16 -82.60 52.90
CA ASN A 882 -12.69 -82.80 51.53
C ASN A 882 -11.47 -81.93 51.25
N LEU A 883 -10.51 -82.49 50.53
CA LEU A 883 -9.33 -81.79 50.06
C LEU A 883 -9.17 -82.05 48.55
N GLY A 884 -9.07 -81.00 47.77
CA GLY A 884 -8.82 -81.04 46.33
C GLY A 884 -7.61 -80.19 45.95
N MET A 885 -6.79 -80.69 45.03
CA MET A 885 -5.65 -79.96 44.47
C MET A 885 -5.56 -80.19 42.97
N GLY A 886 -5.06 -79.19 42.25
CA GLY A 886 -4.87 -79.29 40.80
C GLY A 886 -3.79 -78.36 40.28
N VAL A 887 -3.25 -78.75 39.14
CA VAL A 887 -2.35 -77.94 38.32
C VAL A 887 -2.87 -77.90 36.90
N ALA A 888 -2.76 -76.74 36.24
CA ALA A 888 -3.19 -76.60 34.86
C ALA A 888 -2.29 -75.64 34.09
N TRP A 889 -2.22 -75.87 32.78
CA TRP A 889 -1.50 -75.09 31.81
C TRP A 889 -2.41 -74.85 30.60
N THR A 890 -2.48 -73.60 30.17
CA THR A 890 -3.22 -73.17 28.99
C THR A 890 -2.27 -72.49 28.02
N ARG A 891 -2.28 -72.88 26.75
CA ARG A 891 -1.65 -72.13 25.66
C ARG A 891 -2.71 -71.27 24.97
N HIS A 892 -2.37 -70.02 24.72
CA HIS A 892 -3.21 -69.04 24.04
C HIS A 892 -2.54 -68.63 22.72
N GLU A 893 -3.24 -68.76 21.59
CA GLU A 893 -2.82 -68.20 20.30
C GLU A 893 -3.64 -66.95 20.01
N ILE A 894 -2.99 -65.78 20.04
CA ILE A 894 -3.65 -64.48 20.14
C ILE A 894 -3.48 -63.71 18.84
N LYS A 895 -4.59 -63.24 18.30
CA LYS A 895 -4.63 -62.30 17.18
C LYS A 895 -5.27 -61.00 17.62
N THR A 896 -4.55 -59.90 17.51
CA THR A 896 -5.04 -58.56 17.86
C THR A 896 -5.25 -57.70 16.62
N ARG A 897 -6.22 -56.79 16.71
CA ARG A 897 -6.49 -55.77 15.70
C ARG A 897 -6.74 -54.44 16.40
N ARG A 898 -6.05 -53.39 15.95
CA ARG A 898 -6.26 -51.99 16.37
C ARG A 898 -6.55 -51.17 15.12
N LEU A 899 -7.67 -50.47 15.10
CA LEU A 899 -7.96 -49.47 14.08
C LEU A 899 -7.45 -48.11 14.56
N ILE A 900 -6.62 -47.46 13.74
CA ILE A 900 -6.08 -46.13 14.00
C ILE A 900 -6.69 -45.18 12.97
N ALA A 901 -7.48 -44.23 13.43
CA ALA A 901 -8.16 -43.24 12.63
C ALA A 901 -7.96 -41.85 13.24
N MET A 902 -7.07 -41.07 12.64
CA MET A 902 -6.84 -39.66 12.93
C MET A 902 -6.56 -38.90 11.62
N PRO A 903 -6.72 -37.57 11.57
CA PRO A 903 -6.29 -36.78 10.42
C PRO A 903 -4.88 -37.18 9.94
N TYR A 904 -4.74 -37.41 8.64
CA TYR A 904 -3.52 -37.84 7.94
C TYR A 904 -3.04 -39.28 8.19
N LEU A 905 -3.73 -40.08 9.02
CA LEU A 905 -3.42 -41.49 9.23
C LEU A 905 -4.69 -42.33 9.48
N PHE A 906 -4.97 -43.22 8.54
CA PHE A 906 -6.02 -44.23 8.65
C PHE A 906 -5.43 -45.58 8.29
N ASP A 907 -5.21 -46.43 9.29
CA ASP A 907 -4.58 -47.74 9.13
C ASP A 907 -5.03 -48.73 10.20
N GLU A 908 -4.65 -49.99 10.04
CA GLU A 908 -4.97 -51.10 10.92
C GLU A 908 -3.70 -51.86 11.34
N ALA A 909 -3.37 -51.81 12.63
CA ALA A 909 -2.29 -52.58 13.21
C ALA A 909 -2.78 -53.97 13.65
N ARG A 910 -2.05 -55.02 13.24
CA ARG A 910 -2.37 -56.43 13.53
C ARG A 910 -1.24 -57.13 14.25
N GLY A 911 -1.53 -57.77 15.39
CA GLY A 911 -0.57 -58.59 16.12
C GLY A 911 -0.91 -60.07 16.05
N ASP A 912 0.12 -60.93 15.96
CA ASP A 912 0.01 -62.39 16.12
C ASP A 912 1.12 -62.86 17.07
N TYR A 913 0.71 -63.38 18.23
CA TYR A 913 1.63 -63.85 19.27
C TYR A 913 0.98 -64.89 20.18
N THR A 914 1.81 -65.61 20.93
CA THR A 914 1.34 -66.65 21.85
C THR A 914 1.48 -66.22 23.31
N ALA A 915 0.57 -66.63 24.17
CA ALA A 915 0.73 -66.56 25.63
C ALA A 915 0.53 -67.94 26.27
N HIS A 916 0.90 -68.08 27.54
CA HIS A 916 0.52 -69.25 28.32
C HIS A 916 0.18 -68.89 29.76
N THR A 917 -0.90 -69.51 30.26
CA THR A 917 -1.36 -69.37 31.64
C THR A 917 -1.09 -70.65 32.40
N SER A 918 -0.33 -70.58 33.48
CA SER A 918 -0.08 -71.69 34.40
C SER A 918 -0.76 -71.41 35.73
N GLN A 919 -1.42 -72.40 36.31
CA GLN A 919 -2.04 -72.27 37.63
C GLN A 919 -1.84 -73.51 38.49
N ALA A 920 -1.72 -73.28 39.79
CA ALA A 920 -1.80 -74.29 40.83
C ALA A 920 -2.86 -73.85 41.84
N PHE A 921 -3.74 -74.77 42.21
CA PHE A 921 -4.87 -74.45 43.07
C PHE A 921 -5.21 -75.59 44.02
N GLY A 922 -5.89 -75.24 45.11
CA GLY A 922 -6.43 -76.19 46.05
C GLY A 922 -7.65 -75.67 46.78
N GLU A 923 -8.49 -76.59 47.21
CA GLU A 923 -9.72 -76.34 47.95
C GLU A 923 -9.79 -77.28 49.15
N ALA A 924 -10.18 -76.74 50.31
CA ALA A 924 -10.51 -77.50 51.50
C ALA A 924 -11.92 -77.14 51.95
N SER A 925 -12.72 -78.15 52.28
CA SER A 925 -14.12 -77.96 52.67
C SER A 925 -14.58 -78.97 53.72
N TYR A 926 -15.71 -78.66 54.37
CA TYR A 926 -16.29 -79.52 55.40
C TYR A 926 -17.80 -79.66 55.21
N THR A 927 -18.28 -80.89 55.00
CA THR A 927 -19.66 -81.17 54.62
C THR A 927 -20.57 -81.44 55.83
N TYR A 928 -21.61 -80.63 56.02
CA TYR A 928 -22.67 -80.83 57.02
C TYR A 928 -23.92 -81.45 56.38
N HIS A 929 -24.30 -82.63 56.87
CA HIS A 929 -25.44 -83.39 56.34
C HIS A 929 -26.73 -83.15 57.14
N PHE A 930 -27.82 -82.80 56.44
CA PHE A 930 -29.16 -82.54 56.99
C PHE A 930 -30.26 -83.32 56.26
N LYS A 931 -30.41 -84.63 56.48
CA LYS A 931 -31.41 -85.54 55.85
C LYS A 931 -31.53 -85.44 54.31
N ARG A 932 -32.13 -84.36 53.79
CA ARG A 932 -32.29 -84.06 52.36
C ARG A 932 -31.43 -82.90 51.84
N SER A 933 -30.71 -82.20 52.72
CA SER A 933 -29.91 -81.04 52.36
C SER A 933 -28.49 -81.15 52.88
N VAL A 934 -27.57 -80.43 52.26
CA VAL A 934 -26.16 -80.36 52.64
C VAL A 934 -25.73 -78.89 52.67
N LEU A 935 -24.88 -78.53 53.63
CA LEU A 935 -24.19 -77.24 53.70
C LEU A 935 -22.68 -77.50 53.79
N GLU A 936 -21.90 -76.84 52.95
CA GLU A 936 -20.47 -77.06 52.83
C GLU A 936 -19.71 -75.72 52.76
N PRO A 937 -19.21 -75.18 53.89
CA PRO A 937 -18.21 -74.12 53.86
C PRO A 937 -16.90 -74.60 53.23
N PHE A 938 -16.26 -73.72 52.46
CA PHE A 938 -14.98 -74.01 51.81
C PHE A 938 -14.05 -72.80 51.80
N VAL A 939 -12.75 -73.12 51.70
CA VAL A 939 -11.68 -72.17 51.37
C VAL A 939 -10.92 -72.70 50.16
N GLN A 940 -10.75 -71.84 49.16
CA GLN A 940 -9.99 -72.13 47.95
C GLN A 940 -8.85 -71.12 47.80
N ALA A 941 -7.70 -71.58 47.31
CA ALA A 941 -6.57 -70.74 46.94
C ALA A 941 -6.03 -71.14 45.56
N ALA A 942 -5.63 -70.16 44.75
CA ALA A 942 -5.04 -70.38 43.45
C ALA A 942 -3.92 -69.37 43.15
N GLY A 943 -2.74 -69.86 42.77
CA GLY A 943 -1.68 -69.05 42.20
C GLY A 943 -1.72 -69.14 40.69
N VAL A 944 -1.94 -68.01 40.00
CA VAL A 944 -2.05 -67.92 38.54
C VAL A 944 -0.91 -67.08 38.00
N ARG A 945 -0.25 -67.57 36.96
CA ARG A 945 0.81 -66.87 36.24
C ARG A 945 0.49 -66.89 34.75
N THR A 946 0.47 -65.71 34.14
CA THR A 946 0.30 -65.52 32.70
C THR A 946 1.59 -64.98 32.12
N TYR A 947 2.11 -65.60 31.08
CA TYR A 947 3.29 -65.15 30.34
C TYR A 947 2.87 -64.83 28.91
N THR A 948 3.19 -63.63 28.44
CA THR A 948 2.94 -63.18 27.08
C THR A 948 4.23 -63.24 26.26
N GLY A 949 4.14 -63.75 25.03
CA GLY A 949 5.23 -63.71 24.06
C GLY A 949 5.49 -62.29 23.55
N THR A 950 6.58 -62.13 22.79
CA THR A 950 6.92 -60.88 22.11
C THR A 950 5.81 -60.48 21.15
N VAL A 951 5.32 -59.25 21.28
CA VAL A 951 4.35 -58.64 20.36
C VAL A 951 5.11 -57.98 19.22
N ARG A 952 4.71 -58.26 17.98
CA ARG A 952 5.14 -57.51 16.79
C ARG A 952 3.93 -57.23 15.93
N GLU A 953 3.45 -55.99 15.95
CA GLU A 953 2.37 -55.59 15.06
C GLU A 953 2.87 -55.46 13.61
N GLN A 954 1.97 -55.74 12.67
CA GLN A 954 2.12 -55.49 11.24
C GLN A 954 1.10 -54.42 10.83
N GLY A 955 1.46 -53.54 9.92
CA GLY A 955 0.63 -52.38 9.55
C GLY A 955 1.51 -51.24 9.00
N GLY A 956 1.17 -50.01 9.36
CA GLY A 956 1.85 -48.80 8.92
C GLY A 956 2.90 -48.29 9.90
N ILE A 957 2.95 -46.97 10.04
CA ILE A 957 3.94 -46.22 10.84
C ILE A 957 3.63 -46.23 12.36
N GLU A 958 2.45 -46.74 12.73
CA GLU A 958 1.87 -46.78 14.08
C GLU A 958 2.06 -48.11 14.80
N THR A 959 2.70 -49.09 14.15
CA THR A 959 2.89 -50.44 14.70
C THR A 959 3.75 -50.45 15.95
N LEU A 960 3.36 -51.30 16.90
CA LEU A 960 4.07 -51.51 18.15
C LEU A 960 4.88 -52.80 18.15
N THR A 961 6.00 -52.75 18.85
CA THR A 961 6.74 -53.94 19.30
C THR A 961 6.70 -54.01 20.82
N GLY A 962 6.50 -55.20 21.36
CA GLY A 962 6.45 -55.46 22.79
C GLY A 962 7.36 -56.61 23.18
N HIS A 963 8.06 -56.48 24.31
CA HIS A 963 8.86 -57.58 24.84
C HIS A 963 7.96 -58.60 25.54
N ASN A 964 8.52 -59.76 25.86
CA ASN A 964 7.80 -60.76 26.65
C ASN A 964 7.55 -60.23 28.08
N ASP A 965 6.35 -60.46 28.61
CA ASP A 965 5.99 -60.05 29.96
C ASP A 965 5.41 -61.21 30.78
N GLN A 966 5.39 -61.06 32.10
CA GLN A 966 4.79 -62.01 33.03
C GLN A 966 3.97 -61.31 34.11
N HIS A 967 2.72 -61.73 34.24
CA HIS A 967 1.84 -61.30 35.32
C HIS A 967 1.56 -62.43 36.30
N ARG A 968 1.51 -62.13 37.60
CA ARG A 968 1.24 -63.10 38.67
C ARG A 968 0.17 -62.56 39.61
N THR A 969 -0.83 -63.38 39.87
CA THR A 969 -1.91 -63.05 40.80
C THR A 969 -2.25 -64.26 41.66
N PHE A 970 -2.44 -64.02 42.97
CA PHE A 970 -2.99 -65.00 43.89
C PHE A 970 -4.46 -64.70 44.14
N PHE A 971 -5.30 -65.72 43.99
CA PHE A 971 -6.71 -65.67 44.30
C PHE A 971 -7.00 -66.51 45.55
N THR A 972 -7.84 -65.98 46.44
CA THR A 972 -8.45 -66.72 47.55
C THR A 972 -9.96 -66.62 47.44
N THR A 973 -10.67 -67.68 47.78
CA THR A 973 -12.14 -67.68 47.81
C THR A 973 -12.61 -68.30 49.10
N LEU A 974 -13.47 -67.58 49.82
CA LEU A 974 -14.14 -68.04 51.03
C LEU A 974 -15.62 -68.11 50.72
N GLY A 975 -16.24 -69.29 50.87
CA GLY A 975 -17.64 -69.44 50.51
C GLY A 975 -18.33 -70.58 51.22
N ALA A 976 -19.62 -70.70 50.91
CA ALA A 976 -20.46 -71.81 51.34
C ALA A 976 -21.29 -72.30 50.17
N ARG A 977 -21.43 -73.63 50.08
CA ARG A 977 -22.30 -74.31 49.12
C ARG A 977 -23.45 -74.95 49.85
N ALA A 978 -24.61 -74.98 49.22
CA ALA A 978 -25.76 -75.70 49.71
C ALA A 978 -26.41 -76.49 48.59
N ALA A 979 -26.95 -77.66 48.93
CA ALA A 979 -27.73 -78.44 47.99
C ALA A 979 -28.88 -79.17 48.65
N THR A 980 -29.91 -79.47 47.88
CA THR A 980 -31.07 -80.25 48.27
C THR A 980 -31.60 -81.06 47.10
N TRP A 981 -32.26 -82.19 47.37
CA TRP A 981 -32.81 -83.04 46.32
C TRP A 981 -34.32 -83.20 46.44
N PHE A 982 -34.97 -83.35 45.29
CA PHE A 982 -36.38 -83.66 45.15
C PHE A 982 -36.58 -84.66 44.00
N ILE A 983 -37.77 -85.28 43.94
CA ILE A 983 -38.13 -86.24 42.90
C ILE A 983 -39.08 -85.56 41.91
N ALA A 984 -38.78 -85.65 40.62
CA ALA A 984 -39.67 -85.22 39.54
C ALA A 984 -39.64 -86.27 38.42
N ASN A 985 -40.82 -86.73 37.96
CA ASN A 985 -40.95 -87.78 36.92
C ASN A 985 -40.10 -89.03 37.19
N ASN A 986 -40.13 -89.57 38.43
CA ASN A 986 -39.31 -90.70 38.90
C ASN A 986 -37.78 -90.49 38.89
N ASN A 987 -37.30 -89.31 38.53
CA ASN A 987 -35.87 -88.99 38.55
C ASN A 987 -35.55 -88.10 39.75
N ARG A 988 -34.38 -88.34 40.35
CA ARG A 988 -33.83 -87.47 41.40
C ARG A 988 -33.21 -86.24 40.74
N ILE A 989 -33.67 -85.07 41.16
CA ILE A 989 -33.12 -83.76 40.78
C ILE A 989 -32.50 -83.13 42.01
N THR A 990 -31.25 -82.70 41.88
CA THR A 990 -30.51 -81.98 42.93
C THR A 990 -30.39 -80.52 42.53
N ALA A 991 -30.92 -79.62 43.35
CA ALA A 991 -30.66 -78.19 43.27
C ALA A 991 -29.46 -77.85 44.14
N HIS A 992 -28.49 -77.15 43.58
CA HIS A 992 -27.28 -76.71 44.28
C HIS A 992 -27.04 -75.22 44.04
N GLY A 993 -26.34 -74.59 44.97
CA GLY A 993 -25.90 -73.21 44.83
C GLY A 993 -24.70 -72.88 45.71
N MET A 994 -24.01 -71.81 45.35
CA MET A 994 -22.80 -71.33 46.02
C MET A 994 -22.86 -69.81 46.17
N LEU A 995 -22.41 -69.33 47.33
CA LEU A 995 -22.05 -67.95 47.56
C LEU A 995 -20.61 -67.89 48.08
N GLY A 996 -19.78 -67.07 47.46
CA GLY A 996 -18.38 -66.94 47.83
C GLY A 996 -17.87 -65.51 47.67
N TRP A 997 -16.95 -65.11 48.53
CA TRP A 997 -16.15 -63.91 48.36
C TRP A 997 -14.78 -64.31 47.80
N ARG A 998 -14.49 -63.84 46.58
CA ARG A 998 -13.21 -64.02 45.90
C ARG A 998 -12.36 -62.76 46.05
N HIS A 999 -11.13 -62.92 46.48
CA HIS A 999 -10.14 -61.86 46.65
C HIS A 999 -8.91 -62.12 45.76
N ALA A 1000 -8.37 -61.07 45.14
CA ALA A 1000 -7.14 -61.08 44.36
C ALA A 1000 -6.05 -60.22 45.04
N SER A 1001 -4.81 -60.72 45.06
CA SER A 1001 -3.63 -60.03 45.62
C SER A 1001 -3.27 -58.73 44.88
N ASP A 1002 -2.32 -57.94 45.39
CA ASP A 1002 -2.01 -56.54 44.99
C ASP A 1002 -1.58 -56.25 43.53
N TYR A 1003 -1.67 -57.20 42.61
CA TYR A 1003 -1.33 -57.03 41.20
C TYR A 1003 -2.55 -57.34 40.34
N VAL A 1004 -3.51 -56.41 40.32
CA VAL A 1004 -4.75 -56.54 39.54
C VAL A 1004 -4.72 -55.76 38.22
N ARG A 1005 -3.62 -55.08 37.92
CA ARG A 1005 -3.45 -54.23 36.73
C ARG A 1005 -2.34 -54.78 35.86
N PRO A 1006 -2.65 -55.55 34.81
CA PRO A 1006 -1.65 -55.97 33.85
C PRO A 1006 -1.06 -54.77 33.10
N GLN A 1007 0.23 -54.86 32.80
CA GLN A 1007 0.98 -53.87 32.05
C GLN A 1007 1.71 -54.56 30.91
N ASP A 1008 2.04 -53.81 29.87
CA ASP A 1008 2.93 -54.25 28.80
C ASP A 1008 3.90 -53.11 28.46
N ALA A 1009 5.17 -53.47 28.22
CA ALA A 1009 6.19 -52.55 27.71
C ALA A 1009 6.21 -52.61 26.17
N LEU A 1010 5.80 -51.51 25.54
CA LEU A 1010 5.65 -51.35 24.10
C LEU A 1010 6.63 -50.29 23.57
N ALA A 1011 6.86 -50.27 22.26
CA ALA A 1011 7.68 -49.26 21.59
C ALA A 1011 7.22 -49.10 20.13
N PHE A 1012 7.23 -47.86 19.63
CA PHE A 1012 7.16 -47.59 18.19
C PHE A 1012 8.52 -47.85 17.54
N ASP A 1013 8.53 -48.13 16.23
CA ASP A 1013 9.78 -48.29 15.50
C ASP A 1013 10.66 -47.03 15.59
N GLY A 1014 11.93 -47.21 15.99
CA GLY A 1014 12.88 -46.12 16.24
C GLY A 1014 12.64 -45.28 17.51
N GLY A 1015 11.63 -45.62 18.33
CA GLY A 1015 11.29 -44.90 19.57
C GLY A 1015 11.76 -45.61 20.85
N ASN A 1016 11.72 -44.87 21.96
CA ASN A 1016 11.93 -45.42 23.30
C ASN A 1016 10.71 -46.27 23.72
N SER A 1017 10.97 -47.26 24.57
CA SER A 1017 9.90 -48.05 25.17
C SER A 1017 9.08 -47.23 26.17
N PHE A 1018 7.78 -47.49 26.18
CA PHE A 1018 6.80 -46.93 27.11
C PHE A 1018 5.89 -48.04 27.66
N THR A 1019 5.33 -47.84 28.84
CA THR A 1019 4.48 -48.84 29.51
C THR A 1019 3.02 -48.46 29.36
N THR A 1020 2.21 -49.41 28.90
CA THR A 1020 0.76 -49.28 28.81
C THR A 1020 0.10 -50.20 29.82
N THR A 1021 -0.95 -49.72 30.49
CA THR A 1021 -1.71 -50.50 31.48
C THR A 1021 -3.05 -50.92 30.89
N GLY A 1022 -3.43 -52.18 31.11
CA GLY A 1022 -4.74 -52.72 30.73
C GLY A 1022 -5.81 -52.46 31.77
N VAL A 1023 -7.06 -52.82 31.46
CA VAL A 1023 -8.17 -52.70 32.41
C VAL A 1023 -7.93 -53.59 33.64
N PRO A 1024 -8.14 -53.12 34.89
CA PRO A 1024 -7.90 -53.93 36.07
C PRO A 1024 -8.89 -55.11 36.20
N ILE A 1025 -8.42 -56.24 36.74
CA ILE A 1025 -9.31 -57.31 37.23
C ILE A 1025 -9.91 -56.94 38.59
N ALA A 1026 -11.04 -57.55 38.94
CA ALA A 1026 -11.69 -57.32 40.23
C ALA A 1026 -10.82 -57.80 41.41
N ARG A 1027 -10.46 -56.88 42.30
CA ARG A 1027 -9.77 -57.21 43.57
C ARG A 1027 -10.67 -57.99 44.53
N ASN A 1028 -11.94 -57.64 44.59
CA ASN A 1028 -12.95 -58.31 45.41
C ASN A 1028 -14.19 -58.55 44.56
N ALA A 1029 -14.65 -59.78 44.50
CA ALA A 1029 -15.86 -60.16 43.78
C ALA A 1029 -16.74 -61.09 44.62
N LEU A 1030 -18.05 -60.91 44.51
CA LEU A 1030 -19.04 -61.90 44.94
C LEU A 1030 -19.15 -62.96 43.84
N ALA A 1031 -18.76 -64.19 44.13
CA ALA A 1031 -18.98 -65.35 43.29
C ALA A 1031 -20.31 -66.00 43.65
N VAL A 1032 -21.10 -66.34 42.64
CA VAL A 1032 -22.42 -66.97 42.77
C VAL A 1032 -22.50 -68.15 41.81
N GLU A 1033 -23.09 -69.24 42.28
CA GLU A 1033 -23.43 -70.39 41.45
C GLU A 1033 -24.86 -70.83 41.79
N ALA A 1034 -25.62 -71.23 40.78
CA ALA A 1034 -26.92 -71.86 40.95
C ALA A 1034 -27.17 -72.85 39.82
N GLY A 1035 -27.57 -74.07 40.14
CA GLY A 1035 -27.76 -75.10 39.13
C GLY A 1035 -28.68 -76.23 39.54
N LEU A 1036 -29.02 -77.04 38.53
CA LEU A 1036 -29.84 -78.23 38.63
C LEU A 1036 -29.13 -79.40 37.98
N THR A 1037 -29.06 -80.49 38.73
CA THR A 1037 -28.49 -81.75 38.25
C THR A 1037 -29.58 -82.82 38.19
N ALA A 1038 -29.73 -83.48 37.04
CA ALA A 1038 -30.68 -84.57 36.83
C ALA A 1038 -29.96 -85.91 36.62
N GLN A 1039 -30.36 -86.93 37.38
CA GLN A 1039 -29.92 -88.29 37.16
C GLN A 1039 -30.77 -88.94 36.04
N VAL A 1040 -30.14 -89.29 34.91
CA VAL A 1040 -30.83 -89.79 33.71
C VAL A 1040 -30.83 -91.33 33.65
N SER A 1041 -29.79 -91.96 34.20
CA SER A 1041 -29.71 -93.41 34.43
C SER A 1041 -28.83 -93.72 35.65
N THR A 1042 -28.59 -95.00 35.94
CA THR A 1042 -27.61 -95.42 36.95
C THR A 1042 -26.17 -95.02 36.61
N SER A 1043 -25.89 -94.75 35.33
CA SER A 1043 -24.52 -94.54 34.81
C SER A 1043 -24.33 -93.21 34.05
N ALA A 1044 -25.39 -92.39 33.94
CA ALA A 1044 -25.36 -91.15 33.17
C ALA A 1044 -26.26 -90.06 33.76
N SER A 1045 -25.85 -88.82 33.59
CA SER A 1045 -26.47 -87.68 34.28
C SER A 1045 -26.01 -86.35 33.71
N PHE A 1046 -26.84 -85.32 33.91
CA PHE A 1046 -26.76 -84.03 33.22
C PHE A 1046 -26.86 -82.87 34.21
N ASP A 1047 -26.03 -81.84 34.02
CA ASP A 1047 -26.01 -80.61 34.81
C ASP A 1047 -26.27 -79.38 33.95
N LEU A 1048 -27.07 -78.46 34.47
CA LEU A 1048 -27.16 -77.10 33.97
C LEU A 1048 -26.95 -76.14 35.14
N SER A 1049 -25.89 -75.35 35.06
CA SER A 1049 -25.54 -74.38 36.09
C SER A 1049 -25.24 -73.01 35.50
N TYR A 1050 -25.63 -71.98 36.24
CA TYR A 1050 -25.22 -70.60 36.04
C TYR A 1050 -24.11 -70.28 37.03
N GLN A 1051 -23.05 -69.65 36.54
CA GLN A 1051 -21.96 -69.12 37.36
C GLN A 1051 -21.82 -67.63 37.08
N GLY A 1052 -21.62 -66.82 38.11
CA GLY A 1052 -21.37 -65.39 37.95
C GLY A 1052 -20.41 -64.83 38.98
N GLN A 1053 -19.72 -63.76 38.59
CA GLN A 1053 -18.91 -62.94 39.49
C GLN A 1053 -19.35 -61.48 39.38
N VAL A 1054 -19.65 -60.86 40.51
CA VAL A 1054 -20.10 -59.47 40.58
C VAL A 1054 -19.14 -58.67 41.45
N ALA A 1055 -18.57 -57.60 40.89
CA ALA A 1055 -17.73 -56.65 41.59
C ALA A 1055 -18.17 -55.21 41.26
N SER A 1056 -17.56 -54.21 41.90
CA SER A 1056 -17.90 -52.80 41.66
C SER A 1056 -17.60 -52.32 40.23
N HIS A 1057 -16.63 -52.96 39.57
CA HIS A 1057 -16.14 -52.60 38.22
C HIS A 1057 -15.95 -53.82 37.32
N ALA A 1058 -16.56 -54.97 37.66
CA ALA A 1058 -16.49 -56.14 36.82
C ALA A 1058 -17.75 -56.99 36.98
N LEU A 1059 -18.21 -57.55 35.88
CA LEU A 1059 -19.27 -58.52 35.84
C LEU A 1059 -18.84 -59.67 34.93
N ASP A 1060 -18.95 -60.89 35.44
CA ASP A 1060 -18.77 -62.10 34.65
C ASP A 1060 -19.99 -63.01 34.85
N SER A 1061 -20.43 -63.65 33.78
CA SER A 1061 -21.64 -64.46 33.74
C SER A 1061 -21.46 -65.59 32.75
N GLY A 1062 -21.79 -66.81 33.16
CA GLY A 1062 -21.63 -67.98 32.32
C GLY A 1062 -22.66 -69.06 32.59
N PHE A 1063 -22.92 -69.84 31.57
CA PHE A 1063 -23.67 -71.07 31.65
C PHE A 1063 -22.74 -72.26 31.38
N HIS A 1064 -22.96 -73.31 32.16
CA HIS A 1064 -22.24 -74.57 32.02
C HIS A 1064 -23.23 -75.70 31.81
N VAL A 1065 -22.87 -76.60 30.89
CA VAL A 1065 -23.60 -77.85 30.66
C VAL A 1065 -22.65 -79.01 30.89
N GLY A 1066 -22.88 -79.74 31.97
CA GLY A 1066 -22.04 -80.88 32.38
C GLY A 1066 -22.68 -82.22 32.02
N PHE A 1067 -21.86 -83.18 31.60
CA PHE A 1067 -22.27 -84.57 31.46
C PHE A 1067 -21.21 -85.51 32.04
N ASN A 1068 -21.66 -86.64 32.56
CA ASN A 1068 -20.81 -87.65 33.18
C ASN A 1068 -21.26 -89.04 32.74
N TRP A 1069 -20.31 -89.92 32.45
CA TRP A 1069 -20.56 -91.29 32.05
C TRP A 1069 -19.62 -92.25 32.77
N THR A 1070 -20.21 -93.24 33.45
CA THR A 1070 -19.51 -94.33 34.13
C THR A 1070 -19.67 -95.65 33.36
N PHE A 1071 -18.61 -96.46 33.34
CA PHE A 1071 -18.56 -97.76 32.68
C PHE A 1071 -18.37 -98.91 33.69
#